data_AF-A0AAD3S095-F1
#
_entry.id   AF-A0AAD3S095-F1
#
_cell.length_a   1.000
_cell.length_b   1.000
_cell.length_c   1.000
_cell.angle_alpha   90.00
_cell.angle_beta   90.00
_cell.angle_gamma   90.00
#
_symmetry.space_group_name_H-M   'P 1'
#
loop_
_entity.id
_entity.type
_entity.pdbx_description
1 polymer ?
#
loop_
_entity_poly.entity_id
_entity_poly.type
_entity_poly.pdbx_seq_one_letter_code
_entity_poly.pdbx_strand_id
1 'polypeptide(L)'
;MRQILTASPESFQDMQPLRYALASVLRYLAPEFVDAKSEKFDIRIRKRLFDLMLSWSDDMSGGWGQDGVSDYRREVEKYKSSQHGRWKDSVDRLSFDKELNEQVEAIQWASMNAMASLLYGPCFDDNARKMGGKVISWINSLFIEPAPRAPFGYSPVDPRTPSYSKYTGEGGRGAGGRDRLKGGHLRLSLAKLALKNLLLTNLDLLPTCIDQCYYSDPAIADGYFTVLAEVYMRQEVPKCEIQRLLSLILYKVVDPSRQIRDDALQMLETLSAREWAGDGFDGSGSYRAAVVGNLPDSYQQFQYKLSCKLAKDHPELSQLLCEEIMQRQLDAVDIIAQHQVLTCMAPWIENLNFWKRKDGWSDRLLKSLYYVTMRHGDQFPDEIEKLWSTIASKSRNISSVLDFLITKGIEDCDSSASAEISGAFATYFSVAKRVSLYLARICPQRTIDHLVCQLSQRMLEDSIEPIRPKGDGNGNVVLQFSQGPPAAPVASVGDSQPHMSPLLVRGSLDVPPRNASGNLSWRTNLAGRSASGPLSSMPPEMNVAPVTPAGRSGQLHPALVNMSGPLIGVRSSTGSVRSRHVSRDSGDYVIDTPNSGEDGLHSGAGMHGVSAKELHSALQGHQQHSLTQADIALILLAEIAYENDEDFREHLPLLFHVTFVSMDSSEDIVLDHCQHLLVNLLYSLAGRHLELYDVENSDGENKQQVVSLIKYVQSKRGSMMWENEDPTVLRPELPSSALLSALVQSMVDAIFFQGDLRETWGAEALKWAMECTSRHLACRSHQIYRSLRPKVTSDACVSLLRCLQRCLGNPIPEVLGFVMEILLTLQVMVDNMEPEKVILYPQLFWGCVAMMHTDFVHVYCQVLELFSRVIDCLSFRDRTTENVLLSSMPCDSTISDMGAYQRLESSTGVEPPQSGGKVPPFEGVQPLVLKGLMSTVSHNSSVEVLSRITLPSCDSLFGDAETRLLMHITGLLPWLCLQLTSTLHQPYQKACSVAANIALWCRSKSLDALGTVFKAYAQGEIKTISNLLASVAPLICSEWFPKHSALAFGHLLRLLERGPGEYQRVILLMLKELLQHTPVDAAQNPHMYAIVSQLVESSLGYDALTVLEALLQSCSSVAGHMHEAASFENGLGAVEEKLLVPQTSFKARSGPLPPYATGSGFLTGSVAGAQGTAAESGVATREVALQNTRLILGQVLDSSAMGRRRDYKRLVPFVSNIGNP
;
A
#
# COMPACT_ATOMS: atom_id res chain seq x y z
N MET A 1 -62.84 48.49 -13.01
CA MET A 1 -61.48 48.81 -12.51
C MET A 1 -61.35 50.24 -11.99
N ARG A 2 -61.22 51.30 -12.84
CA ARG A 2 -60.93 52.69 -12.37
C ARG A 2 -61.80 53.16 -11.19
N GLN A 3 -63.12 53.06 -11.30
CA GLN A 3 -64.07 53.42 -10.23
C GLN A 3 -63.80 52.73 -8.88
N ILE A 4 -63.23 51.53 -8.87
CA ILE A 4 -62.91 50.76 -7.66
C ILE A 4 -61.59 51.23 -7.02
N LEU A 5 -60.66 51.74 -7.83
CA LEU A 5 -59.40 52.34 -7.37
C LEU A 5 -59.58 53.80 -6.90
N THR A 6 -60.74 54.40 -7.12
CA THR A 6 -61.04 55.81 -6.78
C THR A 6 -62.26 55.94 -5.86
N ALA A 7 -62.74 54.85 -5.27
CA ALA A 7 -63.89 54.85 -4.38
C ALA A 7 -63.49 55.35 -2.97
N SER A 8 -64.41 56.06 -2.28
CA SER A 8 -64.21 56.41 -0.87
C SER A 8 -64.55 55.21 0.02
N PRO A 9 -63.92 55.07 1.21
CA PRO A 9 -64.24 53.98 2.15
C PRO A 9 -65.70 54.02 2.68
N GLU A 10 -66.39 55.16 2.52
CA GLU A 10 -67.80 55.32 2.87
C GLU A 10 -68.73 54.56 1.89
N SER A 11 -68.30 54.40 0.63
CA SER A 11 -69.04 53.66 -0.41
C SER A 11 -68.87 52.14 -0.36
N PHE A 12 -68.27 51.60 0.71
CA PHE A 12 -67.85 50.19 0.79
C PHE A 12 -68.96 49.20 0.41
N GLN A 13 -70.21 49.43 0.83
CA GLN A 13 -71.34 48.53 0.56
C GLN A 13 -71.76 48.55 -0.92
N ASP A 14 -71.93 49.74 -1.51
CA ASP A 14 -72.32 49.92 -2.92
C ASP A 14 -71.28 49.34 -3.91
N MET A 15 -70.04 49.22 -3.45
CA MET A 15 -68.92 48.69 -4.23
C MET A 15 -68.84 47.15 -4.22
N GLN A 16 -69.53 46.44 -3.32
CA GLN A 16 -69.50 44.97 -3.27
C GLN A 16 -70.13 44.33 -4.54
N PRO A 17 -71.32 44.74 -5.03
CA PRO A 17 -71.86 44.22 -6.29
C PRO A 17 -70.96 44.49 -7.49
N LEU A 18 -70.25 45.63 -7.51
CA LEU A 18 -69.33 45.99 -8.59
C LEU A 18 -68.03 45.15 -8.55
N ARG A 19 -67.52 44.85 -7.34
CA ARG A 19 -66.43 43.89 -7.11
C ARG A 19 -66.82 42.49 -7.62
N TYR A 20 -67.99 41.99 -7.21
CA TYR A 20 -68.53 40.68 -7.63
C TYR A 20 -68.77 40.59 -9.15
N ALA A 21 -69.37 41.62 -9.75
CA ALA A 21 -69.64 41.67 -11.18
C ALA A 21 -68.36 41.69 -12.01
N LEU A 22 -67.35 42.49 -11.61
CA LEU A 22 -66.06 42.51 -12.31
C LEU A 22 -65.36 41.15 -12.23
N ALA A 23 -65.35 40.52 -11.07
CA ALA A 23 -64.80 39.17 -10.90
C ALA A 23 -65.52 38.15 -11.81
N SER A 24 -66.85 38.16 -11.79
CA SER A 24 -67.68 37.25 -12.58
C SER A 24 -67.49 37.41 -14.09
N VAL A 25 -67.37 38.65 -14.59
CA VAL A 25 -67.11 38.93 -16.01
C VAL A 25 -65.70 38.49 -16.42
N LEU A 26 -64.67 38.78 -15.60
CA LEU A 26 -63.29 38.38 -15.89
C LEU A 26 -63.10 36.86 -15.89
N ARG A 27 -63.83 36.12 -15.04
CA ARG A 27 -63.82 34.66 -15.02
C ARG A 27 -64.14 34.04 -16.39
N TYR A 28 -65.10 34.59 -17.12
CA TYR A 28 -65.52 34.06 -18.42
C TYR A 28 -64.77 34.67 -19.61
N LEU A 29 -64.58 36.00 -19.65
CA LEU A 29 -64.05 36.68 -20.83
C LEU A 29 -62.51 36.72 -20.92
N ALA A 30 -61.78 36.50 -19.81
CA ALA A 30 -60.32 36.60 -19.84
C ALA A 30 -59.65 35.59 -20.81
N PRO A 31 -60.08 34.32 -20.92
CA PRO A 31 -59.54 33.39 -21.92
C PRO A 31 -59.88 33.82 -23.35
N GLU A 32 -61.14 34.19 -23.61
CA GLU A 32 -61.60 34.63 -24.93
C GLU A 32 -60.80 35.84 -25.46
N PHE A 33 -60.47 36.82 -24.61
CA PHE A 33 -59.64 37.96 -24.99
C PHE A 33 -58.18 37.61 -25.29
N VAL A 34 -57.66 36.52 -24.71
CA VAL A 34 -56.31 36.00 -24.98
C VAL A 34 -56.30 35.24 -26.30
N ASP A 35 -57.26 34.34 -26.53
CA ASP A 35 -57.38 33.60 -27.80
C ASP A 35 -57.63 34.54 -28.99
N ALA A 36 -58.45 35.59 -28.78
CA ALA A 36 -58.70 36.65 -29.75
C ALA A 36 -57.53 37.65 -29.91
N LYS A 37 -56.41 37.46 -29.18
CA LYS A 37 -55.19 38.30 -29.23
C LYS A 37 -55.45 39.81 -29.13
N SER A 38 -56.34 40.21 -28.23
CA SER A 38 -56.80 41.60 -28.17
C SER A 38 -55.68 42.56 -27.74
N GLU A 39 -55.32 43.51 -28.61
CA GLU A 39 -54.32 44.58 -28.31
C GLU A 39 -54.66 45.40 -27.04
N LYS A 40 -55.95 45.43 -26.66
CA LYS A 40 -56.45 46.16 -25.48
C LYS A 40 -56.41 45.33 -24.19
N PHE A 41 -55.99 44.07 -24.26
CA PHE A 41 -55.87 43.14 -23.12
C PHE A 41 -54.43 42.63 -22.97
N ASP A 42 -53.48 43.58 -22.92
CA ASP A 42 -52.06 43.28 -22.83
C ASP A 42 -51.66 42.62 -21.50
N ILE A 43 -50.42 42.11 -21.45
CA ILE A 43 -49.87 41.44 -20.26
C ILE A 43 -49.89 42.37 -19.03
N ARG A 44 -49.70 43.69 -19.22
CA ARG A 44 -49.69 44.67 -18.11
C ARG A 44 -51.09 44.91 -17.54
N ILE A 45 -52.12 44.97 -18.37
CA ILE A 45 -53.53 45.07 -17.95
C ILE A 45 -53.95 43.77 -17.24
N ARG A 46 -53.65 42.60 -17.83
CA ARG A 46 -53.98 41.30 -17.26
C ARG A 46 -53.31 41.09 -15.89
N LYS A 47 -52.03 41.47 -15.74
CA LYS A 47 -51.34 41.51 -14.44
C LYS A 47 -52.01 42.46 -13.43
N ARG A 48 -52.27 43.71 -13.82
CA ARG A 48 -52.93 44.70 -12.94
C ARG A 48 -54.32 44.27 -12.47
N LEU A 49 -55.03 43.49 -13.28
CA LEU A 49 -56.29 42.86 -12.87
C LEU A 49 -56.03 41.72 -11.88
N PHE A 50 -55.05 40.84 -12.12
CA PHE A 50 -54.66 39.80 -11.17
C PHE A 50 -54.26 40.38 -9.81
N ASP A 51 -53.39 41.40 -9.77
CA ASP A 51 -52.97 42.09 -8.54
C ASP A 51 -54.18 42.71 -7.79
N LEU A 52 -55.17 43.24 -8.52
CA LEU A 52 -56.39 43.78 -7.95
C LEU A 52 -57.30 42.68 -7.36
N MET A 53 -57.51 41.57 -8.08
CA MET A 53 -58.31 40.44 -7.58
C MET A 53 -57.64 39.79 -6.36
N LEU A 54 -56.30 39.66 -6.38
CA LEU A 54 -55.49 39.13 -5.28
C LEU A 54 -55.75 39.92 -3.99
N SER A 55 -55.80 41.26 -4.06
CA SER A 55 -56.04 42.13 -2.91
C SER A 55 -57.38 41.85 -2.18
N TRP A 56 -58.36 41.28 -2.89
CA TRP A 56 -59.69 40.93 -2.33
C TRP A 56 -59.77 39.50 -1.80
N SER A 57 -58.76 38.65 -2.05
CA SER A 57 -58.82 37.18 -1.87
C SER A 57 -58.17 36.62 -0.60
N ASP A 58 -57.66 37.48 0.28
CA ASP A 58 -56.69 37.12 1.32
C ASP A 58 -57.31 36.53 2.61
N ASP A 59 -56.96 35.27 2.92
CA ASP A 59 -57.34 34.50 4.12
C ASP A 59 -56.27 33.48 4.57
N MET A 60 -55.00 33.64 4.16
CA MET A 60 -53.93 32.62 4.34
C MET A 60 -52.63 33.16 4.95
N SER A 61 -52.71 33.81 6.11
CA SER A 61 -51.54 34.19 6.92
C SER A 61 -50.98 33.02 7.75
N GLY A 62 -50.42 32.03 7.05
CA GLY A 62 -49.82 30.82 7.59
C GLY A 62 -48.29 30.76 7.52
N GLY A 63 -47.56 31.81 7.93
CA GLY A 63 -46.11 31.72 8.14
C GLY A 63 -45.26 32.97 7.86
N TRP A 64 -45.77 33.96 7.13
CA TRP A 64 -44.99 35.11 6.66
C TRP A 64 -45.44 36.44 7.28
N GLY A 65 -44.61 37.00 8.19
CA GLY A 65 -44.63 38.42 8.62
C GLY A 65 -45.87 38.90 9.40
N GLN A 66 -45.67 39.66 10.49
CA GLN A 66 -46.81 40.28 11.21
C GLN A 66 -47.45 41.47 10.46
N ASP A 67 -46.74 42.10 9.53
CA ASP A 67 -47.20 43.26 8.76
C ASP A 67 -47.88 42.85 7.43
N GLY A 68 -49.09 42.29 7.50
CA GLY A 68 -49.72 41.64 6.33
C GLY A 68 -51.25 41.69 6.19
N VAL A 69 -52.00 42.43 7.02
CA VAL A 69 -53.48 42.46 6.90
C VAL A 69 -53.90 43.17 5.61
N SER A 70 -54.42 42.43 4.62
CA SER A 70 -55.00 42.97 3.37
C SER A 70 -55.88 44.21 3.60
N ASP A 71 -55.72 45.23 2.75
CA ASP A 71 -56.53 46.45 2.81
C ASP A 71 -58.04 46.18 2.60
N TYR A 72 -58.43 45.15 1.84
CA TYR A 72 -59.84 44.77 1.72
C TYR A 72 -60.36 44.16 3.03
N ARG A 73 -59.59 43.28 3.70
CA ARG A 73 -59.96 42.80 5.05
C ARG A 73 -60.02 43.95 6.05
N ARG A 74 -59.12 44.93 5.92
CA ARG A 74 -59.07 46.15 6.74
C ARG A 74 -60.27 47.08 6.47
N GLU A 75 -60.76 47.15 5.23
CA GLU A 75 -62.03 47.80 4.88
C GLU A 75 -63.23 47.04 5.49
N VAL A 76 -63.29 45.71 5.35
CA VAL A 76 -64.34 44.86 5.94
C VAL A 76 -64.42 45.10 7.45
N GLU A 77 -63.32 44.98 8.19
CA GLU A 77 -63.30 45.14 9.65
C GLU A 77 -63.60 46.59 10.10
N LYS A 78 -63.19 47.60 9.34
CA LYS A 78 -63.58 49.01 9.59
C LYS A 78 -65.07 49.21 9.37
N TYR A 79 -65.63 48.71 8.25
CA TYR A 79 -67.05 48.81 7.96
C TYR A 79 -67.88 48.05 9.01
N LYS A 80 -67.49 46.82 9.33
CA LYS A 80 -68.05 45.99 10.40
C LYS A 80 -68.07 46.71 11.75
N SER A 81 -66.93 47.29 12.16
CA SER A 81 -66.82 48.09 13.39
C SER A 81 -67.71 49.33 13.37
N SER A 82 -67.83 50.02 12.23
CA SER A 82 -68.69 51.19 12.08
C SER A 82 -70.19 50.86 12.16
N GLN A 83 -70.60 49.67 11.67
CA GLN A 83 -71.98 49.21 11.81
C GLN A 83 -72.26 48.69 13.23
N HIS A 84 -71.32 48.03 13.90
CA HIS A 84 -71.48 47.51 15.27
C HIS A 84 -72.02 48.55 16.27
N GLY A 85 -71.64 49.82 16.12
CA GLY A 85 -72.15 50.93 16.94
C GLY A 85 -73.63 51.27 16.75
N ARG A 86 -74.27 50.81 15.67
CA ARG A 86 -75.69 51.07 15.34
C ARG A 86 -76.65 50.02 15.87
N TRP A 87 -76.24 48.74 15.88
CA TRP A 87 -77.05 47.62 16.36
C TRP A 87 -76.88 47.45 17.87
N LYS A 88 -78.00 47.33 18.60
CA LYS A 88 -77.99 47.25 20.08
C LYS A 88 -78.06 45.82 20.61
N ASP A 89 -78.67 44.91 19.86
CA ASP A 89 -78.82 43.51 20.24
C ASP A 89 -77.67 42.63 19.73
N SER A 90 -77.45 41.51 20.40
CA SER A 90 -76.42 40.51 20.09
C SER A 90 -76.80 39.60 18.93
N VAL A 91 -78.09 39.26 18.79
CA VAL A 91 -78.57 38.35 17.73
C VAL A 91 -78.49 39.04 16.37
N ASP A 92 -78.95 40.29 16.28
CA ASP A 92 -78.95 41.04 15.02
C ASP A 92 -77.54 41.28 14.48
N ARG A 93 -76.59 41.59 15.39
CA ARG A 93 -75.16 41.69 15.06
C ARG A 93 -74.62 40.38 14.48
N LEU A 94 -74.97 39.24 15.08
CA LEU A 94 -74.56 37.92 14.57
C LEU A 94 -75.17 37.60 13.19
N SER A 95 -76.41 38.02 12.91
CA SER A 95 -76.97 37.88 11.55
C SER A 95 -76.36 38.83 10.52
N PHE A 96 -76.08 40.09 10.90
CA PHE A 96 -75.39 41.05 10.02
C PHE A 96 -73.96 40.60 9.70
N ASP A 97 -73.21 40.15 10.72
CA ASP A 97 -71.88 39.57 10.57
C ASP A 97 -71.89 38.38 9.63
N LYS A 98 -72.92 37.53 9.76
CA LYS A 98 -73.07 36.35 8.90
C LYS A 98 -73.35 36.75 7.45
N GLU A 99 -74.31 37.65 7.19
CA GLU A 99 -74.64 38.09 5.83
C GLU A 99 -73.47 38.83 5.17
N LEU A 100 -72.78 39.70 5.92
CA LEU A 100 -71.59 40.39 5.44
C LEU A 100 -70.46 39.41 5.11
N ASN A 101 -70.23 38.39 5.95
CA ASN A 101 -69.26 37.35 5.67
C ASN A 101 -69.66 36.52 4.44
N GLU A 102 -70.93 36.13 4.27
CA GLU A 102 -71.41 35.40 3.08
C GLU A 102 -71.19 36.22 1.78
N GLN A 103 -71.38 37.55 1.83
CA GLN A 103 -71.06 38.44 0.70
C GLN A 103 -69.55 38.56 0.43
N VAL A 104 -68.72 38.66 1.48
CA VAL A 104 -67.24 38.71 1.37
C VAL A 104 -66.68 37.38 0.85
N GLU A 105 -67.16 36.24 1.34
CA GLU A 105 -66.79 34.90 0.85
C GLU A 105 -67.18 34.73 -0.62
N ALA A 106 -68.37 35.18 -1.03
CA ALA A 106 -68.80 35.14 -2.44
C ALA A 106 -67.90 36.00 -3.35
N ILE A 107 -67.43 37.16 -2.88
CA ILE A 107 -66.51 38.03 -3.62
C ILE A 107 -65.10 37.45 -3.65
N GLN A 108 -64.58 36.93 -2.53
CA GLN A 108 -63.33 36.18 -2.48
C GLN A 108 -63.34 35.00 -3.46
N TRP A 109 -64.40 34.20 -3.43
CA TRP A 109 -64.56 33.04 -4.30
C TRP A 109 -64.61 33.42 -5.79
N ALA A 110 -65.42 34.42 -6.15
CA ALA A 110 -65.46 34.96 -7.51
C ALA A 110 -64.09 35.54 -7.94
N SER A 111 -63.37 36.20 -7.03
CA SER A 111 -62.05 36.79 -7.29
C SER A 111 -60.99 35.74 -7.57
N MET A 112 -60.92 34.68 -6.76
CA MET A 112 -60.00 33.57 -6.99
C MET A 112 -60.32 32.80 -8.29
N ASN A 113 -61.60 32.67 -8.64
CA ASN A 113 -62.02 32.12 -9.95
C ASN A 113 -61.58 33.04 -11.12
N ALA A 114 -61.69 34.36 -10.97
CA ALA A 114 -61.20 35.32 -11.95
C ALA A 114 -59.67 35.26 -12.10
N MET A 115 -58.94 35.14 -10.99
CA MET A 115 -57.48 34.95 -10.98
C MET A 115 -57.07 33.69 -11.74
N ALA A 116 -57.74 32.55 -11.52
CA ALA A 116 -57.48 31.32 -12.24
C ALA A 116 -57.69 31.48 -13.76
N SER A 117 -58.72 32.21 -14.21
CA SER A 117 -58.92 32.51 -15.63
C SER A 117 -57.89 33.50 -16.20
N LEU A 118 -57.42 34.47 -15.40
CA LEU A 118 -56.41 35.46 -15.81
C LEU A 118 -55.00 34.84 -16.02
N LEU A 119 -54.74 33.65 -15.47
CA LEU A 119 -53.48 32.92 -15.68
C LEU A 119 -53.36 32.28 -17.07
N TYR A 120 -54.47 32.14 -17.81
CA TYR A 120 -54.43 31.72 -19.20
C TYR A 120 -53.73 32.77 -20.07
N GLY A 121 -52.87 32.31 -20.98
CA GLY A 121 -51.98 33.14 -21.79
C GLY A 121 -50.56 33.30 -21.21
N PRO A 122 -49.68 34.07 -21.86
CA PRO A 122 -48.29 34.22 -21.46
C PRO A 122 -48.13 34.67 -20.00
N CYS A 123 -47.11 34.20 -19.28
CA CYS A 123 -46.80 34.65 -17.92
C CYS A 123 -46.73 36.19 -17.79
N PHE A 124 -47.15 36.71 -16.63
CA PHE A 124 -47.21 38.16 -16.39
C PHE A 124 -45.84 38.85 -16.35
N ASP A 125 -44.87 38.18 -15.73
CA ASP A 125 -43.48 38.57 -15.57
C ASP A 125 -42.65 37.35 -15.07
N ASP A 126 -41.36 37.55 -14.81
CA ASP A 126 -40.48 36.50 -14.28
C ASP A 126 -40.82 36.08 -12.84
N ASN A 127 -41.57 36.89 -12.09
CA ASN A 127 -42.02 36.53 -10.75
C ASN A 127 -43.30 35.67 -10.78
N ALA A 128 -44.04 35.65 -11.89
CA ALA A 128 -45.06 34.64 -12.15
C ALA A 128 -44.46 33.29 -12.61
N ARG A 129 -43.21 33.30 -13.12
CA ARG A 129 -42.46 32.11 -13.59
C ARG A 129 -41.70 31.37 -12.48
N LYS A 130 -41.29 32.06 -11.43
CA LYS A 130 -40.55 31.48 -10.28
C LYS A 130 -41.47 30.65 -9.38
N MET A 131 -41.01 29.47 -8.96
CA MET A 131 -41.73 28.61 -8.01
C MET A 131 -41.95 29.29 -6.64
N GLY A 132 -40.97 30.04 -6.13
CA GLY A 132 -41.15 30.91 -4.95
C GLY A 132 -41.90 32.23 -5.23
N GLY A 133 -42.52 32.38 -6.41
CA GLY A 133 -43.22 33.58 -6.85
C GLY A 133 -44.66 33.67 -6.36
N LYS A 134 -45.21 34.89 -6.30
CA LYS A 134 -46.55 35.15 -5.73
C LYS A 134 -47.67 34.32 -6.36
N VAL A 135 -47.60 34.07 -7.67
CA VAL A 135 -48.61 33.27 -8.40
C VAL A 135 -48.58 31.81 -7.96
N ILE A 136 -47.39 31.21 -7.92
CA ILE A 136 -47.24 29.78 -7.59
C ILE A 136 -47.40 29.54 -6.09
N SER A 137 -46.92 30.45 -5.24
CA SER A 137 -47.20 30.44 -3.80
C SER A 137 -48.71 30.49 -3.51
N TRP A 138 -49.49 31.30 -4.25
CA TRP A 138 -50.94 31.33 -4.15
C TRP A 138 -51.58 29.99 -4.60
N ILE A 139 -51.12 29.40 -5.72
CA ILE A 139 -51.59 28.07 -6.17
C ILE A 139 -51.29 27.00 -5.10
N ASN A 140 -50.09 26.97 -4.52
CA ASN A 140 -49.70 26.01 -3.49
C ASN A 140 -50.55 26.16 -2.22
N SER A 141 -50.88 27.39 -1.80
CA SER A 141 -51.78 27.62 -0.66
C SER A 141 -53.25 27.26 -0.91
N LEU A 142 -53.65 26.98 -2.16
CA LEU A 142 -54.96 26.40 -2.49
C LEU A 142 -54.94 24.86 -2.53
N PHE A 143 -53.77 24.23 -2.64
CA PHE A 143 -53.60 22.78 -2.50
C PHE A 143 -53.52 22.34 -1.04
N ILE A 144 -52.84 23.13 -0.18
CA ILE A 144 -52.76 22.86 1.27
C ILE A 144 -54.14 23.08 1.91
N GLU A 145 -54.71 22.04 2.52
CA GLU A 145 -55.95 22.19 3.30
C GLU A 145 -55.62 22.84 4.67
N PRO A 146 -56.34 23.91 5.09
CA PRO A 146 -56.05 24.56 6.37
C PRO A 146 -56.41 23.65 7.55
N ALA A 147 -55.38 23.03 8.13
CA ALA A 147 -55.50 22.08 9.23
C ALA A 147 -56.36 22.66 10.39
N PRO A 148 -57.35 21.90 10.91
CA PRO A 148 -58.21 22.39 11.96
C PRO A 148 -57.41 22.57 13.25
N ARG A 149 -57.24 23.83 13.70
CA ARG A 149 -56.69 24.13 15.03
C ARG A 149 -57.59 23.52 16.11
N ALA A 150 -57.16 22.39 16.66
CA ALA A 150 -57.75 21.84 17.88
C ALA A 150 -57.53 22.84 19.04
N PRO A 151 -58.50 22.98 19.97
CA PRO A 151 -58.27 23.72 21.21
C PRO A 151 -57.19 22.99 22.05
N PHE A 152 -56.38 23.74 22.77
CA PHE A 152 -55.25 23.20 23.53
C PHE A 152 -55.68 22.19 24.60
N GLY A 153 -55.01 21.04 24.62
CA GLY A 153 -54.93 20.15 25.78
C GLY A 153 -55.41 18.71 25.55
N TYR A 154 -54.51 17.81 25.18
CA TYR A 154 -54.07 16.68 26.03
C TYR A 154 -52.81 16.01 25.43
N SER A 155 -52.09 15.23 26.25
CA SER A 155 -50.89 14.47 25.85
C SER A 155 -51.24 12.97 25.63
N PRO A 156 -50.53 12.20 24.78
CA PRO A 156 -51.02 10.92 24.25
C PRO A 156 -50.59 9.68 25.06
N VAL A 157 -51.44 8.64 25.09
CA VAL A 157 -51.09 7.28 25.54
C VAL A 157 -51.78 6.20 24.69
N ASP A 158 -50.94 5.36 24.07
CA ASP A 158 -51.08 3.94 23.63
C ASP A 158 -52.39 3.42 22.94
N PRO A 159 -52.31 2.87 21.69
CA PRO A 159 -53.46 2.28 20.99
C PRO A 159 -53.53 0.74 21.10
N ARG A 160 -54.68 0.18 21.52
CA ARG A 160 -54.99 -1.27 21.35
C ARG A 160 -56.42 -1.59 20.92
N THR A 161 -56.56 -1.88 19.62
CA THR A 161 -57.50 -2.88 19.06
C THR A 161 -59.01 -2.56 19.18
N PRO A 162 -59.95 -3.27 18.50
CA PRO A 162 -60.59 -2.60 17.37
C PRO A 162 -62.14 -2.62 17.36
N SER A 163 -62.69 -1.78 16.47
CA SER A 163 -63.96 -1.96 15.73
C SER A 163 -65.19 -2.55 16.44
N TYR A 164 -66.29 -1.78 16.49
CA TYR A 164 -67.55 -2.21 15.86
C TYR A 164 -68.48 -1.01 15.60
N SER A 165 -69.38 -1.13 14.62
CA SER A 165 -70.43 -0.14 14.35
C SER A 165 -71.80 -0.66 14.78
N LYS A 166 -72.64 0.21 15.36
CA LYS A 166 -74.11 0.04 15.35
C LYS A 166 -74.85 1.34 15.66
N TYR A 167 -75.96 1.53 14.95
CA TYR A 167 -76.97 2.57 15.18
C TYR A 167 -77.67 2.38 16.54
N THR A 168 -78.03 3.48 17.22
CA THR A 168 -79.43 3.95 17.41
C THR A 168 -79.45 5.21 18.31
N GLY A 169 -80.44 6.10 18.11
CA GLY A 169 -80.74 7.20 19.04
C GLY A 169 -80.82 8.58 18.36
N GLU A 170 -81.95 9.27 18.52
CA GLU A 170 -82.16 10.65 18.05
C GLU A 170 -81.72 11.69 19.09
N GLY A 171 -81.39 12.91 18.64
CA GLY A 171 -81.46 14.10 19.50
C GLY A 171 -80.38 15.17 19.26
N GLY A 172 -80.78 16.32 18.72
CA GLY A 172 -80.06 17.59 18.94
C GLY A 172 -79.17 18.12 17.79
N ARG A 173 -79.70 19.16 17.11
CA ARG A 173 -79.01 20.23 16.36
C ARG A 173 -77.47 20.17 16.26
N GLY A 174 -76.93 19.94 15.05
CA GLY A 174 -75.48 19.94 14.77
C GLY A 174 -75.09 20.30 13.33
N ALA A 175 -75.78 21.25 12.68
CA ALA A 175 -75.64 21.56 11.25
C ALA A 175 -74.38 22.39 10.88
N GLY A 176 -73.20 22.01 11.36
CA GLY A 176 -71.93 22.71 11.08
C GLY A 176 -70.85 21.88 10.35
N GLY A 177 -71.02 20.56 10.24
CA GLY A 177 -69.96 19.67 9.73
C GLY A 177 -69.92 19.43 8.22
N ARG A 178 -71.03 19.65 7.49
CA ARG A 178 -71.14 19.20 6.08
C ARG A 178 -70.55 20.13 5.03
N ASP A 179 -70.49 21.43 5.29
CA ASP A 179 -70.13 22.39 4.24
C ASP A 179 -68.63 22.71 4.18
N ARG A 180 -67.88 22.47 5.27
CA ARG A 180 -66.40 22.57 5.25
C ARG A 180 -65.75 21.61 4.24
N LEU A 181 -66.23 20.36 4.18
CA LEU A 181 -65.80 19.36 3.20
C LEU A 181 -66.06 19.78 1.74
N LYS A 182 -67.16 20.51 1.48
CA LYS A 182 -67.40 21.08 0.14
C LYS A 182 -66.40 22.20 -0.18
N GLY A 183 -66.08 23.05 0.79
CA GLY A 183 -65.10 24.13 0.65
C GLY A 183 -63.71 23.62 0.25
N GLY A 184 -63.24 22.53 0.87
CA GLY A 184 -61.97 21.88 0.52
C GLY A 184 -61.94 21.38 -0.93
N HIS A 185 -62.92 20.56 -1.34
CA HIS A 185 -63.03 20.08 -2.73
C HIS A 185 -63.12 21.22 -3.76
N LEU A 186 -63.82 22.31 -3.43
CA LEU A 186 -63.90 23.48 -4.29
C LEU A 186 -62.53 24.16 -4.43
N ARG A 187 -61.81 24.44 -3.33
CA ARG A 187 -60.46 25.02 -3.37
C ARG A 187 -59.48 24.17 -4.17
N LEU A 188 -59.49 22.85 -3.98
CA LEU A 188 -58.68 21.90 -4.77
C LEU A 188 -59.01 21.94 -6.27
N SER A 189 -60.30 22.01 -6.65
CA SER A 189 -60.69 22.14 -8.05
C SER A 189 -60.23 23.45 -8.68
N LEU A 190 -60.18 24.53 -7.89
CA LEU A 190 -59.74 25.85 -8.32
C LEU A 190 -58.20 25.93 -8.44
N ALA A 191 -57.46 25.29 -7.52
CA ALA A 191 -56.01 25.13 -7.63
C ALA A 191 -55.63 24.40 -8.93
N LYS A 192 -56.32 23.28 -9.22
CA LYS A 192 -56.10 22.52 -10.46
C LYS A 192 -56.44 23.35 -11.71
N LEU A 193 -57.54 24.12 -11.70
CA LEU A 193 -57.90 25.02 -12.80
C LEU A 193 -56.86 26.14 -13.02
N ALA A 194 -56.38 26.77 -11.94
CA ALA A 194 -55.38 27.84 -11.99
C ALA A 194 -54.04 27.36 -12.59
N LEU A 195 -53.52 26.23 -12.09
CA LEU A 195 -52.29 25.62 -12.58
C LEU A 195 -52.41 25.14 -14.03
N LYS A 196 -53.57 24.57 -14.40
CA LYS A 196 -53.87 24.13 -15.77
C LYS A 196 -53.87 25.29 -16.76
N ASN A 197 -54.56 26.38 -16.43
CA ASN A 197 -54.61 27.56 -17.27
C ASN A 197 -53.22 28.19 -17.47
N LEU A 198 -52.38 28.17 -16.42
CA LEU A 198 -50.98 28.61 -16.52
C LEU A 198 -50.15 27.71 -17.45
N LEU A 199 -50.26 26.37 -17.31
CA LEU A 199 -49.46 25.41 -18.08
C LEU A 199 -49.85 25.33 -19.57
N LEU A 200 -51.14 25.35 -19.90
CA LEU A 200 -51.66 25.21 -21.28
C LEU A 200 -51.09 26.24 -22.29
N THR A 201 -50.54 27.35 -21.80
CA THR A 201 -49.95 28.42 -22.61
C THR A 201 -48.48 28.74 -22.25
N ASN A 202 -47.89 28.03 -21.29
CA ASN A 202 -46.51 28.24 -20.82
C ASN A 202 -45.83 26.87 -20.56
N LEU A 203 -45.74 26.05 -21.62
CA LEU A 203 -45.18 24.69 -21.57
C LEU A 203 -43.69 24.66 -21.15
N ASP A 204 -42.99 25.80 -21.20
CA ASP A 204 -41.65 25.99 -20.67
C ASP A 204 -41.56 25.87 -19.14
N LEU A 205 -42.71 25.95 -18.43
CA LEU A 205 -42.80 25.65 -16.99
C LEU A 205 -43.00 24.15 -16.70
N LEU A 206 -43.20 23.28 -17.70
CA LEU A 206 -43.51 21.88 -17.45
C LEU A 206 -42.40 21.12 -16.71
N PRO A 207 -41.10 21.27 -17.04
CA PRO A 207 -40.03 20.56 -16.32
C PRO A 207 -39.99 20.91 -14.83
N THR A 208 -40.13 22.19 -14.48
CA THR A 208 -40.15 22.61 -13.07
C THR A 208 -41.44 22.17 -12.37
N CYS A 209 -42.55 21.99 -13.09
CA CYS A 209 -43.77 21.39 -12.56
C CYS A 209 -43.67 19.85 -12.39
N ILE A 210 -42.86 19.14 -13.18
CA ILE A 210 -42.50 17.73 -12.92
C ILE A 210 -41.82 17.65 -11.54
N ASP A 211 -40.89 18.55 -11.24
CA ASP A 211 -40.16 18.51 -9.97
C ASP A 211 -41.07 18.83 -8.77
N GLN A 212 -42.13 19.66 -8.93
CA GLN A 212 -43.17 19.84 -7.91
C GLN A 212 -44.03 18.57 -7.67
N CYS A 213 -44.06 17.60 -8.59
CA CYS A 213 -44.76 16.32 -8.39
C CYS A 213 -44.01 15.37 -7.42
N TYR A 214 -42.79 15.73 -7.01
CA TYR A 214 -41.99 15.06 -5.98
C TYR A 214 -41.93 15.87 -4.67
N TYR A 215 -42.76 16.91 -4.52
CA TYR A 215 -42.79 17.75 -3.32
C TYR A 215 -43.27 16.96 -2.09
N SER A 216 -42.79 17.34 -0.89
CA SER A 216 -43.01 16.54 0.33
C SER A 216 -44.40 16.68 0.94
N ASP A 217 -45.14 17.74 0.61
CA ASP A 217 -46.59 17.79 0.85
C ASP A 217 -47.33 17.03 -0.27
N PRO A 218 -48.00 15.90 0.03
CA PRO A 218 -48.70 15.12 -0.99
C PRO A 218 -49.84 15.89 -1.64
N ALA A 219 -50.50 16.82 -0.95
CA ALA A 219 -51.60 17.59 -1.54
C ALA A 219 -51.12 18.51 -2.68
N ILE A 220 -49.90 19.04 -2.57
CA ILE A 220 -49.22 19.77 -3.65
C ILE A 220 -48.76 18.80 -4.74
N ALA A 221 -48.04 17.74 -4.38
CA ALA A 221 -47.48 16.79 -5.36
C ALA A 221 -48.56 16.14 -6.23
N ASP A 222 -49.66 15.70 -5.62
CA ASP A 222 -50.84 15.11 -6.27
C ASP A 222 -51.63 16.15 -7.07
N GLY A 223 -51.70 17.36 -6.53
CA GLY A 223 -52.31 18.53 -7.14
C GLY A 223 -51.67 18.86 -8.48
N TYR A 224 -50.34 18.99 -8.47
CA TYR A 224 -49.50 19.20 -9.65
C TYR A 224 -49.57 18.01 -10.61
N PHE A 225 -49.41 16.79 -10.12
CA PHE A 225 -49.42 15.59 -10.96
C PHE A 225 -50.72 15.44 -11.76
N THR A 226 -51.88 15.61 -11.11
CA THR A 226 -53.18 15.47 -11.81
C THR A 226 -53.29 16.45 -12.99
N VAL A 227 -52.85 17.70 -12.78
CA VAL A 227 -52.90 18.75 -13.81
C VAL A 227 -51.89 18.47 -14.91
N LEU A 228 -50.68 18.05 -14.54
CA LEU A 228 -49.61 17.74 -15.48
C LEU A 228 -49.99 16.57 -16.40
N ALA A 229 -50.58 15.51 -15.83
CA ALA A 229 -51.13 14.40 -16.59
C ALA A 229 -52.26 14.86 -17.52
N GLU A 230 -53.22 15.67 -17.04
CA GLU A 230 -54.31 16.17 -17.88
C GLU A 230 -53.83 17.08 -19.03
N VAL A 231 -52.84 17.95 -18.79
CA VAL A 231 -52.25 18.82 -19.82
C VAL A 231 -51.47 17.98 -20.85
N TYR A 232 -50.61 17.06 -20.38
CA TYR A 232 -49.84 16.18 -21.25
C TYR A 232 -50.75 15.29 -22.13
N MET A 233 -51.85 14.75 -21.58
CA MET A 233 -52.83 13.98 -22.35
C MET A 233 -53.50 14.80 -23.47
N ARG A 234 -53.69 16.11 -23.27
CA ARG A 234 -54.42 16.99 -24.20
C ARG A 234 -53.55 17.69 -25.24
N GLN A 235 -52.26 17.89 -24.98
CA GLN A 235 -51.35 18.62 -25.87
C GLN A 235 -50.02 17.87 -26.04
N GLU A 236 -49.45 17.93 -27.23
CA GLU A 236 -48.05 17.56 -27.47
C GLU A 236 -47.13 18.62 -26.84
N VAL A 237 -46.08 18.18 -26.15
CA VAL A 237 -45.15 19.06 -25.43
C VAL A 237 -43.81 19.07 -26.17
N PRO A 238 -43.44 20.16 -26.86
CA PRO A 238 -42.15 20.23 -27.54
C PRO A 238 -41.00 20.10 -26.55
N LYS A 239 -40.05 19.19 -26.86
CA LYS A 239 -38.82 18.94 -26.07
C LYS A 239 -39.04 18.34 -24.67
N CYS A 240 -40.10 17.58 -24.44
CA CYS A 240 -40.23 16.86 -23.17
C CYS A 240 -39.31 15.64 -23.13
N GLU A 241 -38.46 15.54 -22.12
CA GLU A 241 -37.53 14.42 -21.94
C GLU A 241 -38.26 13.16 -21.45
N ILE A 242 -38.25 12.10 -22.27
CA ILE A 242 -38.95 10.82 -22.00
C ILE A 242 -38.56 10.26 -20.62
N GLN A 243 -37.28 10.29 -20.26
CA GLN A 243 -36.78 9.82 -18.95
C GLN A 243 -37.42 10.55 -17.76
N ARG A 244 -37.72 11.85 -17.86
CA ARG A 244 -38.36 12.63 -16.79
C ARG A 244 -39.80 12.19 -16.54
N LEU A 245 -40.54 12.03 -17.63
CA LEU A 245 -41.93 11.56 -17.61
C LEU A 245 -42.01 10.13 -17.11
N LEU A 246 -41.12 9.25 -17.60
CA LEU A 246 -41.09 7.84 -17.22
C LEU A 246 -40.70 7.63 -15.75
N SER A 247 -39.73 8.41 -15.24
CA SER A 247 -39.42 8.51 -13.80
C SER A 247 -40.67 8.89 -12.99
N LEU A 248 -41.41 9.92 -13.42
CA LEU A 248 -42.60 10.40 -12.71
C LEU A 248 -43.77 9.41 -12.75
N ILE A 249 -43.94 8.70 -13.88
CA ILE A 249 -44.94 7.63 -14.02
C ILE A 249 -44.62 6.47 -13.08
N LEU A 250 -43.37 5.99 -13.05
CA LEU A 250 -42.95 4.91 -12.16
C LEU A 250 -43.04 5.30 -10.67
N TYR A 251 -42.86 6.58 -10.36
CA TYR A 251 -43.07 7.17 -9.04
C TYR A 251 -44.55 7.21 -8.63
N LYS A 252 -45.46 7.66 -9.51
CA LYS A 252 -46.90 7.79 -9.18
C LYS A 252 -47.72 6.51 -9.38
N VAL A 253 -47.20 5.47 -10.04
CA VAL A 253 -47.86 4.14 -10.12
C VAL A 253 -47.95 3.42 -8.76
N VAL A 254 -47.16 3.85 -7.77
CA VAL A 254 -47.18 3.34 -6.37
C VAL A 254 -47.82 4.30 -5.37
N ASP A 255 -48.51 5.33 -5.85
CA ASP A 255 -49.19 6.30 -5.00
C ASP A 255 -50.34 5.64 -4.19
N PRO A 256 -50.57 5.98 -2.91
CA PRO A 256 -51.70 5.47 -2.13
C PRO A 256 -53.07 5.76 -2.77
N SER A 257 -53.21 6.91 -3.44
CA SER A 257 -54.42 7.32 -4.15
C SER A 257 -54.63 6.53 -5.43
N ARG A 258 -55.72 5.76 -5.49
CA ARG A 258 -56.05 4.97 -6.69
C ARG A 258 -56.17 5.85 -7.94
N GLN A 259 -56.78 7.03 -7.84
CA GLN A 259 -56.95 7.92 -8.99
C GLN A 259 -55.61 8.29 -9.61
N ILE A 260 -54.59 8.51 -8.78
CA ILE A 260 -53.24 8.91 -9.22
C ILE A 260 -52.52 7.75 -9.91
N ARG A 261 -52.69 6.51 -9.43
CA ARG A 261 -52.21 5.30 -10.11
C ARG A 261 -52.89 5.10 -11.48
N ASP A 262 -54.22 5.27 -11.53
CA ASP A 262 -55.01 5.15 -12.77
C ASP A 262 -54.64 6.27 -13.77
N ASP A 263 -54.45 7.52 -13.31
CA ASP A 263 -53.99 8.67 -14.12
C ASP A 263 -52.55 8.46 -14.64
N ALA A 264 -51.64 7.90 -13.83
CA ALA A 264 -50.25 7.61 -14.22
C ALA A 264 -50.17 6.52 -15.30
N LEU A 265 -51.02 5.49 -15.24
CA LEU A 265 -51.12 4.48 -16.29
C LEU A 265 -51.70 5.05 -17.59
N GLN A 266 -52.65 5.98 -17.52
CA GLN A 266 -53.17 6.67 -18.70
C GLN A 266 -52.13 7.64 -19.32
N MET A 267 -51.28 8.25 -18.49
CA MET A 267 -50.14 9.05 -18.94
C MET A 267 -49.09 8.20 -19.64
N LEU A 268 -48.82 6.97 -19.16
CA LEU A 268 -47.95 6.00 -19.83
C LEU A 268 -48.53 5.50 -21.17
N GLU A 269 -49.83 5.18 -21.20
CA GLU A 269 -50.54 4.81 -22.44
C GLU A 269 -50.40 5.92 -23.49
N THR A 270 -50.58 7.19 -23.09
CA THR A 270 -50.38 8.37 -23.95
C THR A 270 -48.93 8.52 -24.44
N LEU A 271 -47.94 8.35 -23.55
CA LEU A 271 -46.52 8.43 -23.90
C LEU A 271 -46.17 7.35 -24.94
N SER A 272 -46.60 6.11 -24.71
CA SER A 272 -46.37 4.99 -25.64
C SER A 272 -47.02 5.22 -27.01
N ALA A 273 -48.22 5.82 -27.05
CA ALA A 273 -48.93 6.13 -28.29
C ALA A 273 -48.32 7.29 -29.10
N ARG A 274 -47.46 8.13 -28.49
CA ARG A 274 -46.77 9.24 -29.15
C ARG A 274 -45.35 8.88 -29.57
N GLU A 275 -44.55 8.39 -28.62
CA GLU A 275 -43.10 8.20 -28.81
C GLU A 275 -42.75 6.83 -29.39
N TRP A 276 -43.57 5.79 -29.15
CA TRP A 276 -43.23 4.40 -29.45
C TRP A 276 -44.14 3.74 -30.52
N ALA A 277 -45.16 4.44 -31.01
CA ALA A 277 -46.11 3.89 -31.99
C ALA A 277 -45.55 3.70 -33.41
N GLY A 278 -44.30 4.10 -33.66
CA GLY A 278 -43.61 3.96 -34.95
C GLY A 278 -42.82 2.66 -35.11
N ASP A 279 -42.39 2.03 -34.01
CA ASP A 279 -41.69 0.76 -34.04
C ASP A 279 -42.67 -0.41 -34.14
N GLY A 280 -42.38 -1.36 -35.04
CA GLY A 280 -43.30 -2.44 -35.44
C GLY A 280 -43.53 -3.56 -34.42
N PHE A 281 -43.50 -3.24 -33.12
CA PHE A 281 -43.85 -4.17 -32.05
C PHE A 281 -45.37 -4.21 -31.84
N ASP A 282 -45.94 -5.41 -31.87
CA ASP A 282 -47.39 -5.70 -31.76
C ASP A 282 -47.95 -5.51 -30.33
N GLY A 283 -47.35 -4.60 -29.56
CA GLY A 283 -47.57 -4.37 -28.13
C GLY A 283 -48.14 -3.00 -27.77
N SER A 284 -48.39 -2.12 -28.74
CA SER A 284 -48.96 -0.79 -28.51
C SER A 284 -50.33 -0.88 -27.80
N GLY A 285 -50.43 -0.33 -26.59
CA GLY A 285 -51.59 -0.45 -25.69
C GLY A 285 -51.48 -1.56 -24.61
N SER A 286 -50.45 -2.41 -24.64
CA SER A 286 -50.29 -3.58 -23.74
C SER A 286 -49.78 -3.23 -22.32
N TYR A 287 -49.72 -1.95 -21.93
CA TYR A 287 -49.29 -1.51 -20.60
C TYR A 287 -50.44 -1.35 -19.59
N ARG A 288 -51.69 -1.33 -20.06
CA ARG A 288 -52.88 -1.02 -19.27
C ARG A 288 -53.41 -2.22 -18.46
N ALA A 289 -52.66 -2.60 -17.42
CA ALA A 289 -53.13 -3.52 -16.39
C ALA A 289 -53.57 -2.73 -15.15
N ALA A 290 -54.87 -2.76 -14.83
CA ALA A 290 -55.41 -2.05 -13.68
C ALA A 290 -54.92 -2.65 -12.36
N VAL A 291 -54.51 -1.81 -11.42
CA VAL A 291 -54.10 -2.22 -10.07
C VAL A 291 -55.35 -2.57 -9.25
N VAL A 292 -55.76 -3.84 -9.25
CA VAL A 292 -56.97 -4.32 -8.56
C VAL A 292 -56.84 -4.29 -7.03
N GLY A 293 -55.62 -4.39 -6.51
CA GLY A 293 -55.34 -4.40 -5.07
C GLY A 293 -55.22 -2.99 -4.45
N ASN A 294 -55.75 -2.83 -3.23
CA ASN A 294 -55.57 -1.62 -2.41
C ASN A 294 -54.40 -1.74 -1.41
N LEU A 295 -53.64 -2.85 -1.40
CA LEU A 295 -52.53 -3.07 -0.49
C LEU A 295 -51.20 -2.54 -1.07
N PRO A 296 -50.30 -1.95 -0.27
CA PRO A 296 -48.99 -1.46 -0.73
C PRO A 296 -48.18 -2.48 -1.53
N ASP A 297 -48.06 -3.70 -1.00
CA ASP A 297 -47.31 -4.80 -1.61
C ASP A 297 -47.83 -5.13 -3.02
N SER A 298 -49.14 -4.96 -3.25
CA SER A 298 -49.77 -5.22 -4.55
C SER A 298 -49.37 -4.20 -5.61
N TYR A 299 -49.30 -2.91 -5.27
CA TYR A 299 -48.92 -1.88 -6.23
C TYR A 299 -47.40 -1.73 -6.39
N GLN A 300 -46.61 -1.96 -5.33
CA GLN A 300 -45.14 -2.05 -5.42
C GLN A 300 -44.70 -3.25 -6.26
N GLN A 301 -45.29 -4.43 -6.05
CA GLN A 301 -45.02 -5.61 -6.89
C GLN A 301 -45.46 -5.40 -8.34
N PHE A 302 -46.52 -4.62 -8.58
CA PHE A 302 -46.94 -4.24 -9.93
C PHE A 302 -45.96 -3.27 -10.59
N GLN A 303 -45.53 -2.22 -9.90
CA GLN A 303 -44.51 -1.26 -10.36
C GLN A 303 -43.21 -1.97 -10.78
N TYR A 304 -42.71 -2.90 -9.97
CA TYR A 304 -41.53 -3.69 -10.33
C TYR A 304 -41.77 -4.51 -11.62
N LYS A 305 -42.92 -5.18 -11.77
CA LYS A 305 -43.27 -5.94 -12.98
C LYS A 305 -43.44 -5.06 -14.22
N LEU A 306 -44.01 -3.86 -14.06
CA LEU A 306 -44.14 -2.86 -15.12
C LEU A 306 -42.76 -2.35 -15.56
N SER A 307 -41.88 -2.07 -14.60
CA SER A 307 -40.48 -1.69 -14.85
C SER A 307 -39.71 -2.82 -15.58
N CYS A 308 -39.87 -4.07 -15.16
CA CYS A 308 -39.30 -5.24 -15.85
C CYS A 308 -39.80 -5.44 -17.29
N LYS A 309 -40.99 -4.93 -17.64
CA LYS A 309 -41.50 -4.94 -19.02
C LYS A 309 -40.90 -3.79 -19.81
N LEU A 310 -41.05 -2.56 -19.32
CA LEU A 310 -40.55 -1.35 -19.97
C LEU A 310 -39.03 -1.40 -20.23
N ALA A 311 -38.24 -1.95 -19.30
CA ALA A 311 -36.79 -2.11 -19.48
C ALA A 311 -36.39 -3.15 -20.55
N LYS A 312 -37.29 -4.08 -20.91
CA LYS A 312 -37.07 -5.06 -21.99
C LYS A 312 -37.55 -4.55 -23.34
N ASP A 313 -38.66 -3.80 -23.31
CA ASP A 313 -39.28 -3.22 -24.49
C ASP A 313 -38.48 -1.98 -24.99
N HIS A 314 -37.83 -1.23 -24.08
CA HIS A 314 -37.11 0.03 -24.36
C HIS A 314 -35.70 0.11 -23.72
N PRO A 315 -34.78 -0.83 -24.00
CA PRO A 315 -33.47 -0.90 -23.35
C PRO A 315 -32.57 0.32 -23.58
N GLU A 316 -32.77 1.08 -24.66
CA GLU A 316 -32.04 2.32 -25.00
C GLU A 316 -32.26 3.44 -23.98
N LEU A 317 -33.43 3.51 -23.34
CA LEU A 317 -33.72 4.54 -22.33
C LEU A 317 -32.99 4.31 -21.00
N SER A 318 -32.44 3.11 -20.78
CA SER A 318 -31.86 2.68 -19.49
C SER A 318 -30.78 3.63 -18.96
N GLN A 319 -29.92 4.18 -19.83
CA GLN A 319 -28.88 5.12 -19.43
C GLN A 319 -29.48 6.41 -18.86
N LEU A 320 -30.34 7.06 -19.64
CA LEU A 320 -30.93 8.36 -19.30
C LEU A 320 -31.87 8.25 -18.10
N LEU A 321 -32.65 7.17 -18.01
CA LEU A 321 -33.54 6.92 -16.89
C LEU A 321 -32.76 6.63 -15.60
N CYS A 322 -31.66 5.88 -15.65
CA CYS A 322 -30.85 5.63 -14.46
C CYS A 322 -30.14 6.90 -13.96
N GLU A 323 -29.62 7.74 -14.87
CA GLU A 323 -29.01 9.03 -14.51
C GLU A 323 -30.05 9.99 -13.89
N GLU A 324 -31.22 10.14 -14.53
CA GLU A 324 -32.32 11.01 -14.07
C GLU A 324 -32.92 10.57 -12.72
N ILE A 325 -33.11 9.26 -12.50
CA ILE A 325 -33.62 8.74 -11.22
C ILE A 325 -32.57 8.91 -10.11
N MET A 326 -31.30 8.58 -10.36
CA MET A 326 -30.23 8.71 -9.38
C MET A 326 -30.01 10.16 -8.96
N GLN A 327 -30.12 11.11 -9.89
CA GLN A 327 -30.07 12.54 -9.56
C GLN A 327 -31.23 12.93 -8.61
N ARG A 328 -32.47 12.48 -8.88
CA ARG A 328 -33.60 12.72 -7.96
C ARG A 328 -33.39 12.13 -6.57
N GLN A 329 -32.70 11.00 -6.41
CA GLN A 329 -32.39 10.46 -5.09
C GLN A 329 -31.39 11.35 -4.30
N LEU A 330 -30.49 12.06 -5.00
CA LEU A 330 -29.54 12.99 -4.37
C LEU A 330 -30.17 14.35 -4.02
N ASP A 331 -31.14 14.80 -4.80
CA ASP A 331 -31.85 16.08 -4.58
C ASP A 331 -33.05 15.96 -3.62
N ALA A 332 -33.56 14.74 -3.38
CA ALA A 332 -34.68 14.50 -2.48
C ALA A 332 -34.31 14.70 -1.00
N VAL A 333 -34.92 15.72 -0.38
CA VAL A 333 -34.73 16.04 1.05
C VAL A 333 -35.51 15.09 1.97
N ASP A 334 -36.62 14.52 1.50
CA ASP A 334 -37.55 13.73 2.32
C ASP A 334 -37.50 12.22 2.03
N ILE A 335 -37.61 11.43 3.10
CA ILE A 335 -37.46 9.96 3.15
C ILE A 335 -38.57 9.22 2.38
N ILE A 336 -39.73 9.85 2.21
CA ILE A 336 -41.04 9.22 1.99
C ILE A 336 -41.14 8.40 0.69
N ALA A 337 -40.24 8.60 -0.28
CA ALA A 337 -40.29 7.91 -1.58
C ALA A 337 -38.94 7.40 -2.14
N GLN A 338 -37.94 7.16 -1.29
CA GLN A 338 -36.61 6.68 -1.73
C GLN A 338 -36.61 5.17 -2.07
N HIS A 339 -36.98 4.31 -1.11
CA HIS A 339 -37.05 2.83 -1.26
C HIS A 339 -37.81 2.34 -2.51
N GLN A 340 -38.98 2.91 -2.80
CA GLN A 340 -39.85 2.45 -3.89
C GLN A 340 -39.26 2.74 -5.28
N VAL A 341 -38.44 3.79 -5.37
CA VAL A 341 -37.80 4.22 -6.62
C VAL A 341 -36.51 3.42 -6.87
N LEU A 342 -35.71 3.18 -5.83
CA LEU A 342 -34.54 2.29 -5.92
C LEU A 342 -34.95 0.88 -6.38
N THR A 343 -36.05 0.34 -5.83
CA THR A 343 -36.57 -1.00 -6.16
C THR A 343 -36.91 -1.14 -7.65
N CYS A 344 -37.47 -0.12 -8.30
CA CYS A 344 -37.84 -0.19 -9.72
C CYS A 344 -36.67 0.06 -10.69
N MET A 345 -35.48 0.47 -10.21
CA MET A 345 -34.32 0.71 -11.08
C MET A 345 -33.59 -0.55 -11.56
N ALA A 346 -33.56 -1.63 -10.75
CA ALA A 346 -32.75 -2.81 -11.06
C ALA A 346 -32.95 -3.36 -12.50
N PRO A 347 -34.18 -3.50 -13.05
CA PRO A 347 -34.37 -4.02 -14.40
C PRO A 347 -33.77 -3.15 -15.51
N TRP A 348 -33.58 -1.84 -15.28
CA TRP A 348 -32.90 -0.94 -16.22
C TRP A 348 -31.38 -1.07 -16.11
N ILE A 349 -30.87 -1.29 -14.90
CA ILE A 349 -29.44 -1.57 -14.66
C ILE A 349 -29.02 -2.88 -15.34
N GLU A 350 -29.90 -3.89 -15.45
CA GLU A 350 -29.67 -5.12 -16.23
C GLU A 350 -29.29 -4.85 -17.70
N ASN A 351 -29.59 -3.69 -18.28
CA ASN A 351 -29.17 -3.31 -19.64
C ASN A 351 -27.78 -2.67 -19.72
N LEU A 352 -27.30 -2.05 -18.63
CA LEU A 352 -26.09 -1.22 -18.62
C LEU A 352 -24.79 -2.01 -18.78
N ASN A 353 -23.77 -1.36 -19.39
CA ASN A 353 -22.48 -1.95 -19.73
C ASN A 353 -21.36 -0.91 -19.49
N PHE A 354 -20.85 -0.83 -18.26
CA PHE A 354 -19.90 0.21 -17.82
C PHE A 354 -18.52 0.12 -18.49
N TRP A 355 -18.14 -1.05 -19.01
CA TRP A 355 -16.89 -1.26 -19.74
C TRP A 355 -16.77 -0.48 -21.07
N LYS A 356 -17.87 0.09 -21.59
CA LYS A 356 -17.88 0.95 -22.78
C LYS A 356 -17.72 2.43 -22.40
N ARG A 357 -16.58 2.78 -21.80
CA ARG A 357 -16.26 4.11 -21.20
C ARG A 357 -16.06 5.27 -22.21
N LYS A 358 -16.82 5.30 -23.32
CA LYS A 358 -16.58 6.21 -24.45
C LYS A 358 -17.13 7.63 -24.29
N ASP A 359 -18.28 7.78 -23.63
CA ASP A 359 -19.07 9.03 -23.66
C ASP A 359 -19.33 9.62 -22.26
N GLY A 360 -18.52 9.24 -21.27
CA GLY A 360 -18.48 9.81 -19.90
C GLY A 360 -19.73 9.63 -19.03
N TRP A 361 -20.82 9.06 -19.55
CA TRP A 361 -22.03 8.75 -18.77
C TRP A 361 -21.77 7.67 -17.72
N SER A 362 -20.87 6.72 -17.99
CA SER A 362 -20.49 5.64 -17.08
C SER A 362 -19.96 6.19 -15.77
N ASP A 363 -19.05 7.16 -15.86
CA ASP A 363 -18.41 7.77 -14.69
C ASP A 363 -19.37 8.72 -13.95
N ARG A 364 -20.26 9.41 -14.66
CA ARG A 364 -21.36 10.18 -14.05
C ARG A 364 -22.29 9.28 -13.24
N LEU A 365 -22.82 8.21 -13.85
CA LEU A 365 -23.76 7.31 -13.19
C LEU A 365 -23.10 6.53 -12.03
N LEU A 366 -21.83 6.15 -12.14
CA LEU A 366 -21.08 5.55 -11.02
C LEU A 366 -20.85 6.55 -9.89
N LYS A 367 -20.55 7.83 -10.16
CA LYS A 367 -20.49 8.88 -9.13
C LYS A 367 -21.87 9.07 -8.45
N SER A 368 -22.98 9.07 -9.18
CA SER A 368 -24.32 9.16 -8.58
C SER A 368 -24.69 7.92 -7.75
N LEU A 369 -24.43 6.70 -8.25
CA LEU A 369 -24.62 5.44 -7.51
C LEU A 369 -23.79 5.41 -6.21
N TYR A 370 -22.54 5.90 -6.25
CA TYR A 370 -21.67 6.03 -5.08
C TYR A 370 -22.28 6.98 -4.03
N TYR A 371 -22.70 8.19 -4.42
CA TYR A 371 -23.29 9.14 -3.48
C TYR A 371 -24.68 8.70 -2.94
N VAL A 372 -25.48 7.99 -3.73
CA VAL A 372 -26.73 7.36 -3.26
C VAL A 372 -26.42 6.25 -2.26
N THR A 373 -25.41 5.42 -2.52
CA THR A 373 -24.92 4.40 -1.55
C THR A 373 -24.41 5.05 -0.26
N MET A 374 -23.71 6.19 -0.36
CA MET A 374 -23.20 6.96 0.77
C MET A 374 -24.30 7.56 1.65
N ARG A 375 -25.39 8.06 1.06
CA ARG A 375 -26.50 8.65 1.83
C ARG A 375 -27.52 7.63 2.35
N HIS A 376 -27.79 6.57 1.59
CA HIS A 376 -28.95 5.70 1.83
C HIS A 376 -28.60 4.23 2.11
N GLY A 377 -27.34 3.81 1.96
CA GLY A 377 -26.93 2.42 2.16
C GLY A 377 -27.10 1.89 3.60
N ASP A 378 -27.24 2.77 4.59
CA ASP A 378 -27.56 2.41 5.99
C ASP A 378 -29.08 2.29 6.23
N GLN A 379 -29.90 2.87 5.34
CA GLN A 379 -31.36 2.93 5.47
C GLN A 379 -32.06 1.87 4.60
N PHE A 380 -31.51 1.62 3.42
CA PHE A 380 -32.03 0.71 2.38
C PHE A 380 -30.92 -0.25 1.91
N PRO A 381 -30.37 -1.09 2.82
CA PRO A 381 -29.21 -1.93 2.50
C PRO A 381 -29.55 -2.98 1.43
N ASP A 382 -30.72 -3.63 1.54
CA ASP A 382 -31.16 -4.70 0.63
C ASP A 382 -31.39 -4.19 -0.80
N GLU A 383 -31.95 -2.99 -0.94
CA GLU A 383 -32.18 -2.34 -2.24
C GLU A 383 -30.86 -1.94 -2.89
N ILE A 384 -29.95 -1.35 -2.11
CA ILE A 384 -28.64 -0.93 -2.61
C ILE A 384 -27.77 -2.15 -2.95
N GLU A 385 -27.78 -3.21 -2.13
CA GLU A 385 -27.14 -4.50 -2.44
C GLU A 385 -27.73 -5.10 -3.72
N LYS A 386 -29.05 -5.06 -3.91
CA LYS A 386 -29.70 -5.53 -5.14
C LYS A 386 -29.26 -4.72 -6.38
N LEU A 387 -29.09 -3.41 -6.28
CA LEU A 387 -28.61 -2.59 -7.40
C LEU A 387 -27.16 -2.94 -7.77
N TRP A 388 -26.24 -3.01 -6.81
CA TRP A 388 -24.84 -3.40 -7.07
C TRP A 388 -24.71 -4.86 -7.53
N SER A 389 -25.51 -5.77 -6.98
CA SER A 389 -25.62 -7.16 -7.43
C SER A 389 -26.08 -7.26 -8.88
N THR A 390 -27.00 -6.38 -9.29
CA THR A 390 -27.48 -6.30 -10.68
C THR A 390 -26.36 -5.83 -11.62
N ILE A 391 -25.51 -4.89 -11.19
CA ILE A 391 -24.31 -4.49 -11.95
C ILE A 391 -23.31 -5.65 -12.05
N ALA A 392 -23.07 -6.37 -10.94
CA ALA A 392 -22.15 -7.49 -10.84
C ALA A 392 -22.53 -8.70 -11.70
N SER A 393 -23.84 -8.93 -11.91
CA SER A 393 -24.38 -10.01 -12.77
C SER A 393 -23.73 -10.08 -14.15
N LYS A 394 -23.28 -8.92 -14.67
CA LYS A 394 -22.37 -8.82 -15.81
C LYS A 394 -20.94 -8.68 -15.31
N SER A 395 -20.23 -9.79 -15.22
CA SER A 395 -18.84 -9.84 -14.73
C SER A 395 -17.87 -8.84 -15.38
N ARG A 396 -18.10 -8.40 -16.62
CA ARG A 396 -17.32 -7.33 -17.30
C ARG A 396 -17.48 -5.93 -16.69
N ASN A 397 -18.56 -5.67 -15.94
CA ASN A 397 -18.75 -4.39 -15.27
C ASN A 397 -17.92 -4.28 -13.98
N ILE A 398 -17.59 -5.40 -13.34
CA ILE A 398 -16.92 -5.47 -12.02
C ILE A 398 -15.60 -4.70 -12.04
N SER A 399 -14.71 -4.99 -12.99
CA SER A 399 -13.45 -4.27 -13.19
C SER A 399 -13.66 -2.76 -13.29
N SER A 400 -14.64 -2.32 -14.10
CA SER A 400 -14.92 -0.89 -14.26
C SER A 400 -15.47 -0.20 -13.01
N VAL A 401 -16.18 -0.93 -12.13
CA VAL A 401 -16.61 -0.41 -10.82
C VAL A 401 -15.43 -0.35 -9.85
N LEU A 402 -14.59 -1.38 -9.81
CA LEU A 402 -13.41 -1.43 -8.92
C LEU A 402 -12.37 -0.38 -9.32
N ASP A 403 -12.07 -0.24 -10.61
CA ASP A 403 -11.19 0.81 -11.14
C ASP A 403 -11.75 2.21 -10.85
N PHE A 404 -13.07 2.39 -10.93
CA PHE A 404 -13.73 3.62 -10.50
C PHE A 404 -13.56 3.88 -9.00
N LEU A 405 -13.78 2.88 -8.13
CA LEU A 405 -13.60 3.03 -6.68
C LEU A 405 -12.15 3.35 -6.32
N ILE A 406 -11.17 2.67 -6.91
CA ILE A 406 -9.73 2.94 -6.68
C ILE A 406 -9.35 4.34 -7.16
N THR A 407 -9.78 4.74 -8.37
CA THR A 407 -9.55 6.11 -8.87
C THR A 407 -10.19 7.15 -7.96
N LYS A 408 -11.43 6.92 -7.50
CA LYS A 408 -12.17 7.82 -6.60
C LYS A 408 -11.49 7.94 -5.24
N GLY A 409 -10.90 6.85 -4.75
CA GLY A 409 -10.10 6.83 -3.52
C GLY A 409 -8.88 7.73 -3.62
N ILE A 410 -8.11 7.64 -4.71
CA ILE A 410 -6.97 8.56 -4.95
C ILE A 410 -7.44 10.01 -5.08
N GLU A 411 -8.51 10.29 -5.85
CA GLU A 411 -9.11 11.63 -5.93
C GLU A 411 -9.43 12.20 -4.53
N ASP A 412 -9.97 11.38 -3.63
CA ASP A 412 -10.33 11.77 -2.26
C ASP A 412 -9.12 11.79 -1.29
N CYS A 413 -8.01 11.10 -1.60
CA CYS A 413 -6.74 11.23 -0.88
C CYS A 413 -6.06 12.57 -1.20
N ASP A 414 -5.79 12.82 -2.49
CA ASP A 414 -5.00 13.96 -2.97
C ASP A 414 -5.67 15.31 -2.65
N SER A 415 -7.00 15.35 -2.61
CA SER A 415 -7.78 16.56 -2.28
C SER A 415 -7.87 16.85 -0.78
N SER A 416 -7.53 15.89 0.08
CA SER A 416 -7.75 15.96 1.54
C SER A 416 -6.57 16.54 2.34
N ALA A 417 -5.84 17.50 1.76
CA ALA A 417 -4.64 18.10 2.34
C ALA A 417 -4.89 19.08 3.54
N SER A 418 -6.02 18.97 4.25
CA SER A 418 -6.32 19.78 5.44
C SER A 418 -6.89 18.94 6.59
N ALA A 419 -6.58 19.34 7.82
CA ALA A 419 -6.76 18.52 9.03
C ALA A 419 -8.22 18.25 9.46
N GLU A 420 -9.21 18.82 8.78
CA GLU A 420 -10.63 18.62 9.11
C GLU A 420 -11.22 17.33 8.50
N ILE A 421 -10.46 16.62 7.65
CA ILE A 421 -11.01 15.68 6.65
C ILE A 421 -10.88 14.19 7.05
N SER A 422 -10.55 13.87 8.31
CA SER A 422 -10.56 12.48 8.82
C SER A 422 -11.93 11.78 8.62
N GLY A 423 -13.03 12.54 8.64
CA GLY A 423 -14.37 12.01 8.39
C GLY A 423 -14.65 11.58 6.94
N ALA A 424 -14.14 12.28 5.93
CA ALA A 424 -14.46 11.99 4.53
C ALA A 424 -13.78 10.69 4.05
N PHE A 425 -12.52 10.49 4.44
CA PHE A 425 -11.81 9.22 4.28
C PHE A 425 -12.59 8.03 4.87
N ALA A 426 -13.10 8.19 6.09
CA ALA A 426 -13.90 7.14 6.74
C ALA A 426 -15.21 6.85 5.99
N THR A 427 -15.87 7.87 5.43
CA THR A 427 -17.06 7.66 4.58
C THR A 427 -16.72 7.01 3.24
N TYR A 428 -15.60 7.37 2.60
CA TYR A 428 -15.15 6.71 1.37
C TYR A 428 -14.92 5.21 1.61
N PHE A 429 -14.14 4.84 2.62
CA PHE A 429 -13.85 3.42 2.88
C PHE A 429 -15.08 2.63 3.30
N SER A 430 -16.01 3.23 4.07
CA SER A 430 -17.31 2.61 4.40
C SER A 430 -18.10 2.25 3.14
N VAL A 431 -18.20 3.18 2.18
CA VAL A 431 -18.94 2.98 0.93
C VAL A 431 -18.20 2.02 -0.01
N ALA A 432 -16.90 2.22 -0.23
CA ALA A 432 -16.12 1.43 -1.16
C ALA A 432 -16.06 -0.05 -0.74
N LYS A 433 -15.84 -0.33 0.55
CA LYS A 433 -15.91 -1.70 1.11
C LYS A 433 -17.28 -2.32 0.91
N ARG A 434 -18.36 -1.61 1.24
CA ARG A 434 -19.75 -2.07 1.07
C ARG A 434 -20.05 -2.45 -0.38
N VAL A 435 -19.66 -1.61 -1.34
CA VAL A 435 -19.81 -1.92 -2.77
C VAL A 435 -18.98 -3.14 -3.15
N SER A 436 -17.70 -3.20 -2.77
CA SER A 436 -16.83 -4.33 -3.10
C SER A 436 -17.32 -5.66 -2.50
N LEU A 437 -17.91 -5.66 -1.31
CA LEU A 437 -18.56 -6.82 -0.71
C LEU A 437 -19.78 -7.29 -1.53
N TYR A 438 -20.66 -6.37 -1.95
CA TYR A 438 -21.80 -6.68 -2.81
C TYR A 438 -21.39 -7.22 -4.19
N LEU A 439 -20.29 -6.73 -4.76
CA LEU A 439 -19.71 -7.29 -5.99
C LEU A 439 -19.17 -8.72 -5.76
N ALA A 440 -18.47 -8.93 -4.64
CA ALA A 440 -17.91 -10.24 -4.28
C ALA A 440 -19.00 -11.31 -4.06
N ARG A 441 -20.11 -10.99 -3.39
CA ARG A 441 -21.22 -11.94 -3.15
C ARG A 441 -21.88 -12.51 -4.42
N ILE A 442 -21.74 -11.83 -5.56
CA ILE A 442 -22.30 -12.29 -6.85
C ILE A 442 -21.23 -12.91 -7.77
N CYS A 443 -19.98 -12.44 -7.67
CA CYS A 443 -18.88 -12.89 -8.51
C CYS A 443 -17.55 -12.81 -7.73
N PRO A 444 -17.34 -13.71 -6.74
CA PRO A 444 -16.24 -13.59 -5.76
C PRO A 444 -14.88 -13.66 -6.44
N GLN A 445 -14.56 -14.77 -7.12
CA GLN A 445 -13.36 -14.92 -7.94
C GLN A 445 -13.05 -13.70 -8.82
N ARG A 446 -14.02 -13.14 -9.56
CA ARG A 446 -13.77 -11.99 -10.46
C ARG A 446 -13.46 -10.67 -9.73
N THR A 447 -14.07 -10.47 -8.57
CA THR A 447 -13.79 -9.31 -7.72
C THR A 447 -12.41 -9.45 -7.07
N ILE A 448 -12.09 -10.66 -6.61
CA ILE A 448 -10.80 -11.01 -6.01
C ILE A 448 -9.67 -10.92 -7.04
N ASP A 449 -9.77 -11.59 -8.18
CA ASP A 449 -8.79 -11.56 -9.29
C ASP A 449 -8.41 -10.12 -9.67
N HIS A 450 -9.39 -9.22 -9.75
CA HIS A 450 -9.16 -7.82 -10.14
C HIS A 450 -8.44 -7.04 -9.03
N LEU A 451 -8.89 -7.15 -7.78
CA LEU A 451 -8.24 -6.49 -6.64
C LEU A 451 -6.83 -7.06 -6.38
N VAL A 452 -6.63 -8.37 -6.53
CA VAL A 452 -5.32 -9.02 -6.40
C VAL A 452 -4.39 -8.65 -7.56
N CYS A 453 -4.91 -8.45 -8.78
CA CYS A 453 -4.16 -7.91 -9.90
C CYS A 453 -3.66 -6.48 -9.62
N GLN A 454 -4.51 -5.61 -9.05
CA GLN A 454 -4.09 -4.27 -8.59
C GLN A 454 -3.09 -4.36 -7.43
N LEU A 455 -3.31 -5.24 -6.46
CA LEU A 455 -2.37 -5.49 -5.35
C LEU A 455 -0.99 -5.95 -5.83
N SER A 456 -0.92 -6.75 -6.90
CA SER A 456 0.34 -7.22 -7.49
C SER A 456 1.19 -6.10 -8.10
N GLN A 457 0.56 -4.98 -8.50
CA GLN A 457 1.24 -3.84 -9.10
C GLN A 457 2.02 -3.00 -8.09
N ARG A 458 1.80 -3.17 -6.77
CA ARG A 458 2.64 -2.58 -5.71
C ARG A 458 4.13 -2.88 -5.87
N MET A 459 4.45 -4.04 -6.42
CA MET A 459 5.83 -4.43 -6.74
C MET A 459 6.49 -3.46 -7.74
N LEU A 460 5.71 -2.71 -8.51
CA LEU A 460 6.12 -1.77 -9.56
C LEU A 460 5.75 -0.30 -9.24
N GLU A 461 5.16 -0.01 -8.08
CA GLU A 461 4.86 1.36 -7.65
C GLU A 461 6.16 2.04 -7.16
N ASP A 462 6.49 3.23 -7.66
CA ASP A 462 7.67 3.97 -7.21
C ASP A 462 7.41 4.58 -5.82
N SER A 463 8.08 4.03 -4.81
CA SER A 463 7.96 4.46 -3.41
C SER A 463 8.54 5.87 -3.21
N ILE A 464 7.70 6.84 -2.88
CA ILE A 464 8.13 8.16 -2.39
C ILE A 464 8.65 7.99 -0.95
N GLU A 465 9.89 7.53 -0.80
CA GLU A 465 10.53 7.46 0.52
C GLU A 465 10.58 8.87 1.15
N PRO A 466 9.94 9.11 2.31
CA PRO A 466 9.91 10.42 2.91
C PRO A 466 11.32 10.81 3.34
N ILE A 467 11.83 11.92 2.79
CA ILE A 467 13.20 12.40 3.00
C ILE A 467 13.37 12.78 4.48
N ARG A 468 13.77 11.80 5.31
CA ARG A 468 14.18 12.04 6.69
C ARG A 468 15.32 13.08 6.65
N PRO A 469 15.27 14.13 7.49
CA PRO A 469 16.31 15.15 7.49
C PRO A 469 17.65 14.48 7.75
N LYS A 470 18.62 14.72 6.86
CA LYS A 470 19.99 14.23 7.03
C LYS A 470 20.59 14.92 8.26
N GLY A 471 20.56 14.24 9.41
CA GLY A 471 21.47 14.57 10.49
C GLY A 471 22.90 14.45 9.98
N ASP A 472 23.80 15.32 10.43
CA ASP A 472 25.18 15.46 9.91
C ASP A 472 26.10 14.27 10.25
N GLY A 473 25.76 13.10 9.73
CA GLY A 473 26.62 11.94 9.67
C GLY A 473 27.58 12.07 8.51
N ASN A 474 28.84 12.39 8.80
CA ASN A 474 29.96 12.38 7.85
C ASN A 474 30.35 10.93 7.47
N GLY A 475 29.36 10.17 7.01
CA GLY A 475 29.30 8.70 6.98
C GLY A 475 29.96 8.06 5.77
N ASN A 476 31.09 8.59 5.30
CA ASN A 476 31.83 8.03 4.16
C ASN A 476 32.64 6.76 4.56
N VAL A 477 32.04 5.91 5.40
CA VAL A 477 32.67 4.78 6.10
C VAL A 477 32.38 3.47 5.35
N VAL A 478 32.76 3.44 4.07
CA VAL A 478 32.91 2.17 3.34
C VAL A 478 34.29 1.61 3.73
N LEU A 479 34.30 0.72 4.74
CA LEU A 479 35.53 0.07 5.19
C LEU A 479 36.10 -0.84 4.09
N GLN A 480 37.38 -0.63 3.79
CA GLN A 480 38.12 -1.21 2.67
C GLN A 480 39.40 -1.90 3.17
N PHE A 481 40.06 -2.68 2.31
CA PHE A 481 41.36 -3.33 2.55
C PHE A 481 42.57 -2.36 2.68
N SER A 482 42.34 -1.09 3.03
CA SER A 482 43.35 -0.03 2.98
C SER A 482 43.02 1.19 3.86
N GLN A 483 42.60 0.96 5.11
CA GLN A 483 42.82 1.94 6.18
C GLN A 483 43.87 1.38 7.14
N GLY A 484 45.09 1.89 7.04
CA GLY A 484 46.12 1.67 8.06
C GLY A 484 45.78 2.45 9.34
N PRO A 485 46.39 2.09 10.49
CA PRO A 485 46.19 2.83 11.73
C PRO A 485 46.63 4.29 11.56
N PRO A 486 45.85 5.28 12.04
CA PRO A 486 46.28 6.68 12.02
C PRO A 486 47.49 6.84 12.94
N ALA A 487 48.61 7.33 12.40
CA ALA A 487 49.81 7.60 13.17
C ALA A 487 49.51 8.65 14.26
N ALA A 488 49.65 8.26 15.52
CA ALA A 488 49.40 9.15 16.65
C ALA A 488 50.51 10.23 16.73
N PRO A 489 50.18 11.53 16.66
CA PRO A 489 51.18 12.58 16.77
C PRO A 489 51.71 12.66 18.21
N VAL A 490 52.98 12.35 18.41
CA VAL A 490 53.67 12.54 19.68
C VAL A 490 53.96 14.03 19.87
N ALA A 491 53.26 14.68 20.79
CA ALA A 491 53.48 16.06 21.20
C ALA A 491 53.34 16.21 22.73
N SER A 492 54.15 17.08 23.32
CA SER A 492 54.33 17.18 24.78
C SER A 492 53.51 18.29 25.45
N VAL A 493 52.87 17.93 26.57
CA VAL A 493 52.61 18.72 27.79
C VAL A 493 52.56 20.26 27.68
N GLY A 494 51.39 20.85 27.96
CA GLY A 494 51.23 22.28 28.27
C GLY A 494 49.77 22.69 28.47
N ASP A 495 49.43 23.22 29.65
CA ASP A 495 48.10 23.61 30.15
C ASP A 495 47.15 24.30 29.14
N SER A 496 45.83 24.09 29.20
CA SER A 496 44.99 24.63 30.30
C SER A 496 43.54 24.09 30.33
N GLN A 497 42.83 24.32 31.45
CA GLN A 497 41.52 23.72 31.75
C GLN A 497 40.30 24.43 31.11
N PRO A 498 39.21 23.70 30.82
CA PRO A 498 37.85 24.21 30.90
C PRO A 498 37.31 24.13 32.34
N HIS A 499 36.80 25.24 32.89
CA HIS A 499 36.29 25.29 34.27
C HIS A 499 34.77 25.07 34.38
N MET A 500 34.39 24.03 35.15
CA MET A 500 33.36 24.01 36.20
C MET A 500 31.97 24.66 35.99
N SER A 501 30.93 23.85 36.21
CA SER A 501 29.69 24.19 36.93
C SER A 501 28.93 22.90 37.36
N PRO A 502 28.07 22.91 38.42
CA PRO A 502 28.39 22.17 39.67
C PRO A 502 27.65 20.81 39.85
N LEU A 503 28.21 19.77 40.52
CA LEU A 503 28.29 19.52 42.00
C LEU A 503 26.93 19.47 42.73
N LEU A 504 26.53 18.51 43.60
CA LEU A 504 27.05 17.24 44.19
C LEU A 504 25.80 16.37 44.56
N VAL A 505 25.72 15.03 44.50
CA VAL A 505 26.49 13.89 45.08
C VAL A 505 26.24 13.60 46.58
N ARG A 506 25.51 12.50 46.85
CA ARG A 506 25.66 11.53 47.96
C ARG A 506 24.70 10.33 47.72
N GLY A 507 25.07 9.06 47.88
CA GLY A 507 26.38 8.43 48.10
C GLY A 507 26.24 6.95 48.51
N SER A 508 27.22 6.11 48.16
CA SER A 508 27.34 4.65 48.45
C SER A 508 26.32 3.70 47.76
N LEU A 509 26.59 2.39 47.58
CA LEU A 509 27.79 1.63 47.14
C LEU A 509 27.43 0.12 47.18
N ASP A 510 27.51 -0.60 46.06
CA ASP A 510 28.33 -1.83 45.87
C ASP A 510 27.93 -2.74 44.67
N VAL A 511 28.81 -2.76 43.65
CA VAL A 511 29.46 -3.92 42.98
C VAL A 511 28.71 -5.28 42.83
N PRO A 512 28.79 -6.04 41.69
CA PRO A 512 29.06 -5.71 40.27
C PRO A 512 28.03 -6.33 39.27
N PRO A 513 28.09 -6.01 37.95
CA PRO A 513 27.25 -6.67 36.93
C PRO A 513 27.81 -8.03 36.43
N ARG A 514 26.93 -8.91 35.92
CA ARG A 514 27.29 -10.13 35.18
C ARG A 514 26.29 -10.40 34.04
N ASN A 515 26.79 -11.03 32.97
CA ASN A 515 26.12 -11.17 31.66
C ASN A 515 24.71 -11.79 31.72
N ALA A 516 23.85 -11.36 30.80
CA ALA A 516 22.63 -12.05 30.42
C ALA A 516 22.59 -12.29 28.90
N SER A 517 22.89 -13.52 28.48
CA SER A 517 22.47 -14.05 27.19
C SER A 517 21.25 -14.95 27.40
N GLY A 518 20.21 -14.79 26.58
CA GLY A 518 18.92 -15.46 26.78
C GLY A 518 18.33 -15.97 25.47
N ASN A 519 18.61 -17.22 25.13
CA ASN A 519 17.92 -17.90 24.04
C ASN A 519 16.48 -18.21 24.45
N LEU A 520 15.52 -17.92 23.56
CA LEU A 520 14.14 -18.39 23.68
C LEU A 520 13.92 -19.55 22.70
N SER A 521 13.73 -20.76 23.24
CA SER A 521 13.46 -21.97 22.47
C SER A 521 12.28 -22.72 23.06
N TRP A 522 11.20 -22.89 22.29
CA TRP A 522 9.99 -23.59 22.72
C TRP A 522 9.82 -24.90 21.93
N ARG A 523 9.85 -26.05 22.63
CA ARG A 523 8.82 -27.13 22.59
C ARG A 523 9.27 -28.40 23.36
N THR A 524 8.27 -29.09 23.93
CA THR A 524 8.15 -30.55 24.17
C THR A 524 9.07 -31.33 25.16
N ASN A 525 8.45 -31.71 26.29
CA ASN A 525 8.11 -33.10 26.70
C ASN A 525 8.82 -33.88 27.85
N LEU A 526 7.96 -34.27 28.80
CA LEU A 526 7.84 -35.56 29.53
C LEU A 526 8.79 -35.97 30.69
N ALA A 527 8.12 -36.47 31.75
CA ALA A 527 8.51 -37.48 32.74
C ALA A 527 9.45 -37.16 33.93
N GLY A 528 8.84 -36.93 35.11
CA GLY A 528 8.96 -37.93 36.21
C GLY A 528 9.60 -37.55 37.57
N ARG A 529 8.77 -37.58 38.64
CA ARG A 529 9.10 -37.74 40.09
C ARG A 529 9.84 -36.57 40.80
N SER A 530 9.74 -36.35 42.12
CA SER A 530 8.76 -36.71 43.18
C SER A 530 9.06 -35.91 44.49
N ALA A 531 8.07 -35.81 45.40
CA ALA A 531 8.13 -35.23 46.77
C ALA A 531 8.33 -33.69 46.88
N SER A 532 7.75 -32.98 47.86
CA SER A 532 6.75 -33.32 48.90
C SER A 532 5.95 -32.06 49.33
N GLY A 533 4.71 -32.23 49.82
CA GLY A 533 3.80 -31.15 50.24
C GLY A 533 4.04 -30.60 51.67
N PRO A 534 3.01 -30.11 52.43
CA PRO A 534 1.66 -30.72 52.48
C PRO A 534 0.42 -29.77 52.55
N LEU A 535 -0.72 -30.29 52.04
CA LEU A 535 -2.11 -30.27 52.59
C LEU A 535 -2.79 -28.90 52.92
N SER A 536 -4.10 -28.67 52.65
CA SER A 536 -5.24 -29.50 52.17
C SER A 536 -6.32 -28.56 51.53
N SER A 537 -7.57 -28.89 51.16
CA SER A 537 -8.48 -30.04 51.42
C SER A 537 -9.57 -30.20 50.33
N MET A 538 -10.37 -31.27 50.43
CA MET A 538 -11.57 -31.71 49.67
C MET A 538 -12.44 -32.53 50.68
N PRO A 539 -13.55 -33.26 50.36
CA PRO A 539 -14.31 -33.53 49.12
C PRO A 539 -15.81 -33.11 49.31
N PRO A 540 -16.91 -33.70 48.72
CA PRO A 540 -17.13 -34.80 47.74
C PRO A 540 -18.14 -34.44 46.59
N GLU A 541 -18.83 -35.29 45.82
CA GLU A 541 -18.61 -36.53 44.99
C GLU A 541 -19.93 -36.74 44.17
N MET A 542 -20.09 -37.56 43.10
CA MET A 542 -19.22 -38.16 42.07
C MET A 542 -20.14 -38.80 40.98
N ASN A 543 -19.71 -38.85 39.71
CA ASN A 543 -20.47 -39.49 38.60
C ASN A 543 -20.22 -41.01 38.52
N VAL A 544 -21.24 -41.81 38.15
CA VAL A 544 -21.11 -43.27 37.94
C VAL A 544 -21.90 -43.79 36.73
N ALA A 545 -21.15 -44.35 35.76
CA ALA A 545 -21.49 -45.38 34.75
C ALA A 545 -22.48 -45.10 33.57
N PRO A 546 -22.20 -45.66 32.37
CA PRO A 546 -23.08 -45.67 31.18
C PRO A 546 -23.66 -47.07 30.87
N VAL A 547 -24.53 -47.21 29.84
CA VAL A 547 -24.63 -48.34 28.88
C VAL A 547 -25.75 -48.11 27.83
N THR A 548 -25.67 -48.79 26.66
CA THR A 548 -26.57 -48.76 25.48
C THR A 548 -27.49 -50.01 25.43
N PRO A 549 -28.22 -50.39 24.34
CA PRO A 549 -28.79 -49.69 23.17
C PRO A 549 -30.31 -50.01 22.91
N ALA A 550 -30.81 -49.59 21.74
CA ALA A 550 -31.89 -50.20 20.90
C ALA A 550 -33.36 -49.71 21.03
N GLY A 551 -33.95 -49.36 19.87
CA GLY A 551 -35.37 -49.06 19.66
C GLY A 551 -35.67 -48.79 18.16
N ARG A 552 -36.59 -49.52 17.53
CA ARG A 552 -36.79 -49.56 16.06
C ARG A 552 -37.92 -48.63 15.56
N SER A 553 -37.65 -47.94 14.44
CA SER A 553 -38.53 -47.73 13.26
C SER A 553 -39.88 -46.97 13.38
N GLY A 554 -40.35 -46.40 12.25
CA GLY A 554 -41.67 -45.78 12.06
C GLY A 554 -41.68 -44.24 12.15
N GLN A 555 -41.32 -43.46 11.12
CA GLN A 555 -42.06 -43.20 9.86
C GLN A 555 -43.39 -42.42 10.06
N LEU A 556 -43.35 -41.08 9.91
CA LEU A 556 -44.24 -40.25 9.04
C LEU A 556 -44.05 -38.73 9.28
N HIS A 557 -44.16 -37.94 8.20
CA HIS A 557 -44.19 -36.46 8.11
C HIS A 557 -45.65 -35.96 7.92
N PRO A 558 -45.96 -34.64 7.80
CA PRO A 558 -45.30 -33.40 8.29
C PRO A 558 -46.28 -32.39 8.98
N ALA A 559 -45.76 -31.35 9.68
CA ALA A 559 -46.44 -30.02 9.80
C ALA A 559 -45.57 -28.88 10.40
N LEU A 560 -45.14 -27.94 9.54
CA LEU A 560 -45.21 -26.46 9.64
C LEU A 560 -45.32 -25.72 11.02
N VAL A 561 -44.33 -24.85 11.32
CA VAL A 561 -44.34 -23.50 12.00
C VAL A 561 -45.05 -23.31 13.37
N ASN A 562 -44.62 -22.46 14.34
CA ASN A 562 -43.71 -21.30 14.39
C ASN A 562 -43.31 -20.91 15.86
N MET A 563 -42.53 -19.83 16.04
CA MET A 563 -42.36 -18.94 17.21
C MET A 563 -41.30 -19.25 18.31
N SER A 564 -40.13 -18.59 18.13
CA SER A 564 -39.60 -17.53 19.03
C SER A 564 -38.81 -17.84 20.33
N GLY A 565 -37.48 -17.83 20.18
CA GLY A 565 -36.59 -16.88 20.89
C GLY A 565 -35.85 -17.35 22.16
N PRO A 566 -34.89 -16.55 22.68
CA PRO A 566 -34.40 -15.26 22.19
C PRO A 566 -32.94 -15.31 21.64
N LEU A 567 -32.58 -14.38 20.75
CA LEU A 567 -31.19 -14.11 20.37
C LEU A 567 -30.68 -12.85 21.08
N ILE A 568 -29.43 -12.88 21.55
CA ILE A 568 -28.78 -11.73 22.20
C ILE A 568 -28.17 -10.83 21.12
N GLY A 569 -28.66 -9.60 21.01
CA GLY A 569 -28.19 -8.64 20.03
C GLY A 569 -26.80 -8.09 20.35
N VAL A 570 -25.83 -8.34 19.47
CA VAL A 570 -24.52 -7.65 19.49
C VAL A 570 -24.73 -6.22 19.00
N ARG A 571 -24.39 -5.23 19.84
CA ARG A 571 -24.38 -3.82 19.42
C ARG A 571 -23.11 -3.53 18.62
N SER A 572 -23.28 -3.03 17.40
CA SER A 572 -22.20 -2.46 16.59
C SER A 572 -21.64 -1.19 17.26
N SER A 573 -20.51 -1.30 17.96
CA SER A 573 -19.84 -0.16 18.59
C SER A 573 -18.92 0.54 17.60
N THR A 574 -19.34 1.68 17.06
CA THR A 574 -18.47 2.56 16.28
C THR A 574 -17.38 3.16 17.18
N GLY A 575 -16.13 2.73 16.96
CA GLY A 575 -14.98 3.19 17.71
C GLY A 575 -14.64 4.64 17.37
N SER A 576 -14.88 5.57 18.30
CA SER A 576 -14.48 6.97 18.13
C SER A 576 -12.97 7.09 18.09
N VAL A 577 -12.43 7.48 16.94
CA VAL A 577 -11.02 7.86 16.79
C VAL A 577 -10.77 9.09 17.67
N ARG A 578 -9.94 8.93 18.69
CA ARG A 578 -9.44 10.01 19.54
C ARG A 578 -7.93 9.88 19.68
N SER A 579 -7.20 10.70 18.93
CA SER A 579 -5.80 10.98 19.23
C SER A 579 -5.66 11.45 20.69
N ARG A 580 -4.65 10.96 21.39
CA ARG A 580 -4.40 11.28 22.81
C ARG A 580 -3.08 12.05 22.96
N HIS A 581 -3.12 13.35 22.70
CA HIS A 581 -2.21 14.26 23.38
C HIS A 581 -2.83 14.68 24.72
N VAL A 582 -2.12 14.38 25.82
CA VAL A 582 -2.43 14.92 27.15
C VAL A 582 -1.13 15.43 27.76
N SER A 583 -0.96 16.75 27.69
CA SER A 583 -0.16 17.52 28.64
C SER A 583 -1.08 18.57 29.28
N ARG A 584 -0.62 19.24 30.35
CA ARG A 584 -1.53 19.83 31.36
C ARG A 584 -1.62 21.37 31.36
N ASP A 585 -2.78 21.80 31.90
CA ASP A 585 -3.08 23.05 32.62
C ASP A 585 -3.36 24.35 31.82
N SER A 586 -4.45 25.05 32.25
CA SER A 586 -4.98 26.38 31.83
C SER A 586 -5.62 26.45 30.42
N GLY A 587 -6.72 27.19 30.13
CA GLY A 587 -7.42 28.29 30.85
C GLY A 587 -7.12 29.64 30.15
N ASP A 588 -8.05 30.45 29.63
CA ASP A 588 -9.53 30.51 29.74
C ASP A 588 -10.21 30.91 28.39
N TYR A 589 -11.55 30.99 28.37
CA TYR A 589 -12.38 31.46 27.25
C TYR A 589 -12.25 32.97 26.96
N VAL A 590 -12.37 33.38 25.68
CA VAL A 590 -13.29 34.44 25.15
C VAL A 590 -13.50 34.18 23.64
N ILE A 591 -14.66 34.59 23.10
CA ILE A 591 -15.01 34.57 21.67
C ILE A 591 -14.94 36.01 21.13
N ASP A 592 -14.37 36.23 19.93
CA ASP A 592 -15.00 37.06 18.89
C ASP A 592 -14.28 36.99 17.53
N THR A 593 -15.00 37.35 16.47
CA THR A 593 -14.50 37.41 15.07
C THR A 593 -14.89 38.78 14.42
N PRO A 594 -14.58 39.07 13.14
CA PRO A 594 -13.58 40.09 12.81
C PRO A 594 -14.16 41.38 12.21
N ASN A 595 -13.36 42.45 12.05
CA ASN A 595 -13.47 43.39 10.91
C ASN A 595 -12.36 44.45 10.78
N SER A 596 -12.00 44.74 9.52
CA SER A 596 -11.57 46.02 8.89
C SER A 596 -10.60 47.02 9.58
N GLY A 597 -9.57 47.46 8.83
CA GLY A 597 -8.84 48.72 9.06
C GLY A 597 -7.57 48.86 8.18
N GLU A 598 -7.35 50.02 7.56
CA GLU A 598 -6.23 50.27 6.62
C GLU A 598 -5.11 51.17 7.21
N ASP A 599 -3.94 51.12 6.52
CA ASP A 599 -2.85 52.12 6.44
C ASP A 599 -1.97 52.52 7.65
N GLY A 600 -0.66 52.61 7.37
CA GLY A 600 0.36 53.22 8.23
C GLY A 600 1.79 52.75 7.95
N LEU A 601 2.61 53.53 7.23
CA LEU A 601 4.02 53.20 6.96
C LEU A 601 4.96 53.57 8.12
N HIS A 602 6.03 52.79 8.35
CA HIS A 602 7.44 53.19 8.13
C HIS A 602 8.46 52.08 8.51
N SER A 603 9.71 52.22 8.06
CA SER A 603 10.71 51.14 7.93
C SER A 603 11.67 50.95 9.12
N GLY A 604 12.26 49.74 9.30
CA GLY A 604 13.19 49.50 10.42
C GLY A 604 14.08 48.23 10.47
N ALA A 605 14.66 47.75 9.35
CA ALA A 605 15.76 46.75 9.28
C ALA A 605 15.49 45.28 9.75
N GLY A 606 16.33 44.33 9.29
CA GLY A 606 16.47 43.00 9.92
C GLY A 606 16.22 41.72 9.09
N MET A 607 16.23 41.74 7.75
CA MET A 607 15.92 40.55 6.93
C MET A 607 17.02 39.46 6.94
N HIS A 608 16.80 38.37 7.68
CA HIS A 608 17.23 37.03 7.24
C HIS A 608 16.09 36.41 6.43
N GLY A 609 16.32 36.20 5.13
CA GLY A 609 15.33 35.59 4.24
C GLY A 609 15.31 34.07 4.38
N VAL A 610 14.35 33.53 5.15
CA VAL A 610 13.97 32.11 5.05
C VAL A 610 13.46 31.86 3.62
N SER A 611 13.95 30.83 2.94
CA SER A 611 13.53 30.57 1.57
C SER A 611 12.09 30.04 1.53
N ALA A 612 11.37 30.36 0.45
CA ALA A 612 10.02 29.84 0.24
C ALA A 612 9.97 28.29 0.14
N LYS A 613 11.12 27.64 -0.10
CA LYS A 613 11.28 26.17 -0.05
C LYS A 613 11.34 25.64 1.37
N GLU A 614 12.11 26.28 2.25
CA GLU A 614 12.17 25.89 3.67
C GLU A 614 10.81 26.07 4.34
N LEU A 615 10.12 27.18 4.07
CA LEU A 615 8.76 27.39 4.59
C LEU A 615 7.75 26.37 4.04
N HIS A 616 7.87 25.94 2.78
CA HIS A 616 7.10 24.82 2.25
C HIS A 616 7.39 23.52 3.00
N SER A 617 8.68 23.18 3.20
CA SER A 617 9.05 21.95 3.92
C SER A 617 8.56 21.93 5.37
N ALA A 618 8.50 23.09 6.04
CA ALA A 618 7.96 23.20 7.40
C ALA A 618 6.43 23.05 7.43
N LEU A 619 5.71 23.55 6.43
CA LEU A 619 4.25 23.40 6.31
C LEU A 619 3.84 21.99 5.84
N GLN A 620 4.70 21.32 5.06
CA GLN A 620 4.60 19.90 4.69
C GLN A 620 4.92 18.93 5.86
N GLY A 621 5.11 19.45 7.09
CA GLY A 621 5.24 18.62 8.29
C GLY A 621 3.96 17.87 8.71
N HIS A 622 2.83 18.08 8.03
CA HIS A 622 1.66 17.21 8.12
C HIS A 622 1.85 16.02 7.18
N GLN A 623 1.73 14.80 7.72
CA GLN A 623 1.82 13.57 6.94
C GLN A 623 0.82 13.58 5.77
N GLN A 624 1.33 13.60 4.55
CA GLN A 624 0.49 13.39 3.37
C GLN A 624 0.18 11.90 3.27
N HIS A 625 -1.06 11.52 3.59
CA HIS A 625 -1.56 10.14 3.50
C HIS A 625 -1.72 9.70 2.02
N SER A 626 -0.61 9.54 1.31
CA SER A 626 -0.55 9.15 -0.10
C SER A 626 -0.71 7.63 -0.25
N LEU A 627 -1.94 7.14 -0.10
CA LEU A 627 -2.28 5.73 -0.29
C LEU A 627 -2.18 5.33 -1.77
N THR A 628 -1.56 4.18 -2.05
CA THR A 628 -1.41 3.69 -3.44
C THR A 628 -2.64 2.94 -3.95
N GLN A 629 -2.64 2.55 -5.24
CA GLN A 629 -3.74 1.72 -5.79
C GLN A 629 -3.78 0.36 -5.10
N ALA A 630 -2.62 -0.20 -4.77
CA ALA A 630 -2.49 -1.43 -4.03
C ALA A 630 -2.91 -1.31 -2.55
N ASP A 631 -2.67 -0.18 -1.89
CA ASP A 631 -3.19 0.06 -0.53
C ASP A 631 -4.72 0.07 -0.49
N ILE A 632 -5.36 0.78 -1.42
CA ILE A 632 -6.82 0.80 -1.54
C ILE A 632 -7.33 -0.62 -1.85
N ALA A 633 -6.69 -1.35 -2.77
CA ALA A 633 -7.05 -2.73 -3.07
C ALA A 633 -6.95 -3.66 -1.85
N LEU A 634 -5.90 -3.53 -1.03
CA LEU A 634 -5.72 -4.27 0.23
C LEU A 634 -6.84 -3.96 1.24
N ILE A 635 -7.20 -2.69 1.40
CA ILE A 635 -8.25 -2.24 2.31
C ILE A 635 -9.63 -2.80 1.91
N LEU A 636 -9.90 -2.96 0.61
CA LEU A 636 -11.12 -3.59 0.09
C LEU A 636 -11.10 -5.12 0.26
N LEU A 637 -9.96 -5.76 -0.03
CA LEU A 637 -9.75 -7.21 0.17
C LEU A 637 -9.92 -7.64 1.63
N ALA A 638 -9.52 -6.79 2.58
CA ALA A 638 -9.65 -7.05 4.02
C ALA A 638 -11.10 -7.34 4.46
N GLU A 639 -12.09 -6.69 3.83
CA GLU A 639 -13.52 -6.92 4.13
C GLU A 639 -14.04 -8.22 3.48
N ILE A 640 -13.63 -8.48 2.24
CA ILE A 640 -14.08 -9.64 1.43
C ILE A 640 -13.55 -10.97 2.01
N ALA A 641 -12.38 -10.95 2.65
CA ALA A 641 -11.68 -12.10 3.24
C ALA A 641 -12.46 -12.87 4.33
N TYR A 642 -13.48 -12.25 4.94
CA TYR A 642 -14.27 -12.92 5.97
C TYR A 642 -15.27 -13.95 5.40
N GLU A 643 -15.88 -13.66 4.24
CA GLU A 643 -16.96 -14.48 3.67
C GLU A 643 -16.43 -15.60 2.73
N ASN A 644 -15.44 -15.32 1.88
CA ASN A 644 -15.13 -16.12 0.68
C ASN A 644 -13.85 -16.99 0.82
N ASP A 645 -13.89 -18.08 1.57
CA ASP A 645 -12.71 -18.91 1.91
C ASP A 645 -12.04 -19.63 0.71
N GLU A 646 -12.81 -20.31 -0.12
CA GLU A 646 -12.28 -21.09 -1.25
C GLU A 646 -11.67 -20.21 -2.36
N ASP A 647 -12.34 -19.12 -2.76
CA ASP A 647 -11.90 -18.21 -3.84
C ASP A 647 -10.54 -17.54 -3.58
N PHE A 648 -10.12 -17.43 -2.32
CA PHE A 648 -8.82 -16.85 -1.96
C PHE A 648 -7.64 -17.81 -2.12
N ARG A 649 -7.87 -19.12 -2.27
CA ARG A 649 -6.81 -20.15 -2.17
C ARG A 649 -5.70 -20.01 -3.20
N GLU A 650 -6.02 -19.69 -4.46
CA GLU A 650 -5.01 -19.47 -5.51
C GLU A 650 -4.14 -18.22 -5.26
N HIS A 651 -4.66 -17.26 -4.48
CA HIS A 651 -4.06 -15.93 -4.29
C HIS A 651 -3.31 -15.77 -2.96
N LEU A 652 -3.38 -16.76 -2.05
CA LEU A 652 -2.73 -16.74 -0.73
C LEU A 652 -1.22 -16.40 -0.74
N PRO A 653 -0.40 -16.92 -1.68
CA PRO A 653 1.03 -16.59 -1.74
C PRO A 653 1.29 -15.09 -1.85
N LEU A 654 0.50 -14.40 -2.68
CA LEU A 654 0.61 -12.96 -2.89
C LEU A 654 -0.04 -12.18 -1.73
N LEU A 655 -1.22 -12.60 -1.27
CA LEU A 655 -1.93 -11.94 -0.18
C LEU A 655 -1.12 -11.93 1.11
N PHE A 656 -0.57 -13.09 1.54
CA PHE A 656 0.32 -13.12 2.70
C PHE A 656 1.61 -12.35 2.46
N HIS A 657 2.18 -12.40 1.24
CA HIS A 657 3.38 -11.61 0.94
C HIS A 657 3.14 -10.11 1.13
N VAL A 658 2.16 -9.51 0.43
CA VAL A 658 1.89 -8.06 0.51
C VAL A 658 1.45 -7.64 1.90
N THR A 659 0.61 -8.44 2.57
CA THR A 659 0.19 -8.17 3.95
C THR A 659 1.38 -8.10 4.89
N PHE A 660 2.34 -9.02 4.78
CA PHE A 660 3.50 -9.07 5.67
C PHE A 660 4.52 -7.95 5.39
N VAL A 661 4.85 -7.66 4.12
CA VAL A 661 5.78 -6.56 3.79
C VAL A 661 5.19 -5.15 4.00
N SER A 662 3.93 -5.06 4.48
CA SER A 662 3.24 -3.80 4.78
C SER A 662 2.96 -3.60 6.28
N MET A 663 3.37 -4.52 7.17
CA MET A 663 3.12 -4.44 8.63
C MET A 663 4.01 -3.45 9.40
N ASP A 664 4.90 -2.78 8.69
CA ASP A 664 5.77 -1.69 9.10
C ASP A 664 5.64 -0.45 8.17
N SER A 665 4.50 -0.32 7.49
CA SER A 665 4.07 0.94 6.86
C SER A 665 3.97 2.08 7.88
N SER A 666 4.18 3.32 7.43
CA SER A 666 3.89 4.53 8.22
C SER A 666 2.40 4.85 8.35
N GLU A 667 1.57 4.23 7.50
CA GLU A 667 0.15 4.56 7.39
C GLU A 667 -0.69 3.66 8.29
N ASP A 668 -1.15 4.20 9.42
CA ASP A 668 -1.99 3.50 10.42
C ASP A 668 -3.19 2.76 9.79
N ILE A 669 -3.79 3.33 8.75
CA ILE A 669 -4.92 2.73 8.04
C ILE A 669 -4.53 1.49 7.22
N VAL A 670 -3.32 1.45 6.67
CA VAL A 670 -2.77 0.26 5.99
C VAL A 670 -2.43 -0.81 7.02
N LEU A 671 -1.82 -0.42 8.15
CA LEU A 671 -1.52 -1.34 9.27
C LEU A 671 -2.78 -2.03 9.80
N ASP A 672 -3.84 -1.28 10.10
CA ASP A 672 -5.10 -1.82 10.63
C ASP A 672 -5.75 -2.81 9.65
N HIS A 673 -5.73 -2.51 8.35
CA HIS A 673 -6.31 -3.38 7.32
C HIS A 673 -5.43 -4.58 6.98
N CYS A 674 -4.10 -4.49 7.07
CA CYS A 674 -3.22 -5.65 6.98
C CYS A 674 -3.47 -6.62 8.15
N GLN A 675 -3.61 -6.09 9.37
CA GLN A 675 -3.93 -6.87 10.56
C GLN A 675 -5.35 -7.47 10.48
N HIS A 676 -6.33 -6.73 9.96
CA HIS A 676 -7.70 -7.21 9.78
C HIS A 676 -7.80 -8.29 8.69
N LEU A 677 -7.18 -8.07 7.52
CA LEU A 677 -7.08 -9.06 6.44
C LEU A 677 -6.46 -10.36 6.95
N LEU A 678 -5.37 -10.30 7.71
CA LEU A 678 -4.71 -11.50 8.24
C LEU A 678 -5.59 -12.25 9.25
N VAL A 679 -6.30 -11.53 10.13
CA VAL A 679 -7.27 -12.12 11.07
C VAL A 679 -8.44 -12.79 10.32
N ASN A 680 -8.97 -12.14 9.27
CA ASN A 680 -10.07 -12.67 8.49
C ASN A 680 -9.65 -13.91 7.69
N LEU A 681 -8.48 -13.91 7.07
CA LEU A 681 -7.90 -15.08 6.39
C LEU A 681 -7.60 -16.24 7.36
N LEU A 682 -7.03 -15.96 8.54
CA LEU A 682 -6.83 -17.00 9.58
C LEU A 682 -8.17 -17.60 10.04
N TYR A 683 -9.20 -16.76 10.22
CA TYR A 683 -10.51 -17.23 10.64
C TYR A 683 -11.21 -18.04 9.54
N SER A 684 -11.17 -17.60 8.28
CA SER A 684 -11.84 -18.30 7.18
C SER A 684 -11.12 -19.58 6.77
N LEU A 685 -9.80 -19.54 6.55
CA LEU A 685 -9.01 -20.67 6.01
C LEU A 685 -8.62 -21.73 7.05
N ALA A 686 -8.53 -21.37 8.34
CA ALA A 686 -8.17 -22.31 9.41
C ALA A 686 -9.23 -22.39 10.51
N GLY A 687 -9.71 -21.25 11.02
CA GLY A 687 -10.69 -21.19 12.11
C GLY A 687 -11.98 -21.95 11.81
N ARG A 688 -12.70 -21.57 10.75
CA ARG A 688 -13.98 -22.18 10.35
C ARG A 688 -13.81 -23.66 9.98
N HIS A 689 -12.71 -24.05 9.34
CA HIS A 689 -12.40 -25.47 9.08
C HIS A 689 -12.18 -26.27 10.38
N LEU A 690 -11.41 -25.75 11.33
CA LEU A 690 -11.18 -26.37 12.65
C LEU A 690 -12.41 -26.34 13.57
N GLU A 691 -13.48 -25.63 13.22
CA GLU A 691 -14.78 -25.66 13.90
C GLU A 691 -15.78 -26.63 13.25
N LEU A 692 -15.63 -26.94 11.95
CA LEU A 692 -16.49 -27.88 11.23
C LEU A 692 -16.03 -29.35 11.31
N TYR A 693 -14.72 -29.58 11.47
CA TYR A 693 -14.11 -30.92 11.53
C TYR A 693 -13.67 -31.28 12.97
N ASP A 694 -14.60 -31.24 13.92
CA ASP A 694 -14.34 -31.52 15.35
C ASP A 694 -14.06 -33.04 15.56
N VAL A 695 -12.79 -33.42 15.44
CA VAL A 695 -12.28 -34.81 15.50
C VAL A 695 -11.25 -34.95 16.64
N GLU A 696 -11.11 -36.17 17.17
CA GLU A 696 -10.62 -36.41 18.53
C GLU A 696 -9.15 -36.02 18.80
N ASN A 697 -8.96 -35.24 19.87
CA ASN A 697 -7.73 -35.07 20.67
C ASN A 697 -6.47 -34.44 20.03
N SER A 698 -6.21 -34.52 18.73
CA SER A 698 -5.01 -33.88 18.12
C SER A 698 -5.24 -32.41 17.74
N ASP A 699 -6.37 -32.08 17.13
CA ASP A 699 -6.60 -30.74 16.57
C ASP A 699 -6.90 -29.66 17.62
N GLY A 700 -7.03 -30.05 18.89
CA GLY A 700 -7.10 -29.12 20.03
C GLY A 700 -5.87 -28.22 20.15
N GLU A 701 -4.67 -28.71 19.83
CA GLU A 701 -3.44 -27.90 19.83
C GLU A 701 -3.42 -26.94 18.62
N ASN A 702 -3.79 -27.43 17.43
CA ASN A 702 -3.87 -26.63 16.20
C ASN A 702 -4.88 -25.47 16.35
N LYS A 703 -6.07 -25.77 16.87
CA LYS A 703 -7.15 -24.80 17.16
C LYS A 703 -6.72 -23.77 18.21
N GLN A 704 -5.97 -24.19 19.24
CA GLN A 704 -5.35 -23.26 20.20
C GLN A 704 -4.28 -22.38 19.56
N GLN A 705 -3.44 -22.93 18.68
CA GLN A 705 -2.41 -22.18 17.96
C GLN A 705 -3.04 -21.08 17.09
N VAL A 706 -4.03 -21.40 16.25
CA VAL A 706 -4.78 -20.43 15.41
C VAL A 706 -5.44 -19.35 16.28
N VAL A 707 -6.15 -19.73 17.34
CA VAL A 707 -6.81 -18.76 18.26
C VAL A 707 -5.79 -17.88 18.99
N SER A 708 -4.62 -18.40 19.36
CA SER A 708 -3.54 -17.61 19.98
C SER A 708 -2.93 -16.60 19.01
N LEU A 709 -2.78 -16.98 17.74
CA LEU A 709 -2.23 -16.15 16.68
C LEU A 709 -3.19 -15.01 16.30
N ILE A 710 -4.49 -15.31 16.18
CA ILE A 710 -5.54 -14.30 16.01
C ILE A 710 -5.52 -13.29 17.18
N LYS A 711 -5.46 -13.77 18.42
CA LYS A 711 -5.38 -12.90 19.62
C LYS A 711 -4.10 -12.06 19.64
N TYR A 712 -2.96 -12.60 19.19
CA TYR A 712 -1.71 -11.86 19.09
C TYR A 712 -1.82 -10.70 18.09
N VAL A 713 -2.30 -10.95 16.86
CA VAL A 713 -2.49 -9.89 15.84
C VAL A 713 -3.52 -8.86 16.33
N GLN A 714 -4.63 -9.29 16.94
CA GLN A 714 -5.61 -8.38 17.54
C GLN A 714 -5.05 -7.54 18.70
N SER A 715 -4.11 -8.07 19.51
CA SER A 715 -3.46 -7.32 20.58
C SER A 715 -2.51 -6.21 20.09
N LYS A 716 -2.16 -6.26 18.79
CA LYS A 716 -1.32 -5.29 18.09
C LYS A 716 -2.10 -4.35 17.17
N ARG A 717 -3.45 -4.43 17.16
CA ARG A 717 -4.32 -3.65 16.27
C ARG A 717 -4.02 -2.15 16.34
N GLY A 718 -3.74 -1.53 15.20
CA GLY A 718 -3.41 -0.10 15.11
C GLY A 718 -2.02 0.24 15.69
N SER A 719 -1.08 -0.70 15.63
CA SER A 719 0.34 -0.48 15.97
C SER A 719 1.24 -1.32 15.07
N MET A 720 2.43 -0.80 14.76
CA MET A 720 3.43 -1.51 13.95
C MET A 720 3.80 -2.86 14.60
N MET A 721 3.93 -3.90 13.77
CA MET A 721 4.31 -5.24 14.25
C MET A 721 5.80 -5.31 14.60
N TRP A 722 6.63 -4.53 13.89
CA TRP A 722 8.05 -4.32 14.08
C TRP A 722 8.45 -2.95 13.52
N GLU A 723 9.64 -2.46 13.85
CA GLU A 723 10.13 -1.16 13.35
C GLU A 723 10.49 -1.22 11.86
N ASN A 724 10.24 -0.12 11.15
CA ASN A 724 10.67 0.07 9.76
C ASN A 724 12.18 0.36 9.75
N GLU A 725 12.96 -0.70 9.58
CA GLU A 725 14.42 -0.73 9.60
C GLU A 725 14.98 -1.20 8.26
N ASP A 726 15.98 -0.51 7.73
CA ASP A 726 16.71 -0.95 6.55
C ASP A 726 18.01 -1.70 6.90
N PRO A 727 18.34 -2.80 6.19
CA PRO A 727 19.60 -3.52 6.38
C PRO A 727 20.77 -2.70 5.83
N THR A 728 21.87 -2.66 6.59
CA THR A 728 23.08 -1.93 6.20
C THR A 728 24.28 -2.86 6.14
N VAL A 729 25.34 -2.44 5.44
CA VAL A 729 26.60 -3.20 5.30
C VAL A 729 27.22 -3.56 6.67
N LEU A 730 27.00 -2.74 7.69
CA LEU A 730 27.50 -2.95 9.07
C LEU A 730 26.48 -3.66 9.98
N ARG A 731 25.19 -3.62 9.64
CA ARG A 731 24.08 -4.26 10.37
C ARG A 731 23.16 -4.97 9.36
N PRO A 732 23.54 -6.17 8.89
CA PRO A 732 22.71 -6.96 7.97
C PRO A 732 21.64 -7.78 8.71
N GLU A 733 21.79 -8.00 10.01
CA GLU A 733 20.80 -8.65 10.87
C GLU A 733 20.01 -7.59 11.64
N LEU A 734 18.68 -7.65 11.55
CA LEU A 734 17.75 -6.69 12.14
C LEU A 734 16.81 -7.36 13.16
N PRO A 735 16.51 -6.75 14.32
CA PRO A 735 15.52 -7.28 15.27
C PRO A 735 14.14 -7.49 14.64
N SER A 736 13.71 -6.58 13.76
CA SER A 736 12.47 -6.70 12.98
C SER A 736 12.42 -7.98 12.13
N SER A 737 13.55 -8.42 11.56
CA SER A 737 13.63 -9.64 10.74
C SER A 737 13.33 -10.92 11.55
N ALA A 738 13.72 -10.96 12.82
CA ALA A 738 13.41 -12.09 13.70
C ALA A 738 11.91 -12.18 14.04
N LEU A 739 11.25 -11.05 14.28
CA LEU A 739 9.81 -10.97 14.53
C LEU A 739 9.00 -11.36 13.27
N LEU A 740 9.39 -10.84 12.11
CA LEU A 740 8.85 -11.20 10.81
C LEU A 740 8.95 -12.71 10.55
N SER A 741 10.15 -13.28 10.72
CA SER A 741 10.41 -14.73 10.54
C SER A 741 9.53 -15.59 11.47
N ALA A 742 9.42 -15.22 12.75
CA ALA A 742 8.58 -15.93 13.71
C ALA A 742 7.08 -15.89 13.34
N LEU A 743 6.59 -14.76 12.83
CA LEU A 743 5.20 -14.64 12.37
C LEU A 743 4.96 -15.47 11.08
N VAL A 744 5.92 -15.50 10.15
CA VAL A 744 5.82 -16.30 8.91
C VAL A 744 5.79 -17.79 9.22
N GLN A 745 6.63 -18.30 10.13
CA GLN A 745 6.55 -19.70 10.55
C GLN A 745 5.21 -20.00 11.21
N SER A 746 4.76 -19.13 12.14
CA SER A 746 3.47 -19.28 12.82
C SER A 746 2.28 -19.31 11.84
N MET A 747 2.37 -18.60 10.71
CA MET A 747 1.37 -18.59 9.66
C MET A 747 1.34 -19.88 8.84
N VAL A 748 2.50 -20.38 8.40
CA VAL A 748 2.59 -21.64 7.65
C VAL A 748 2.14 -22.82 8.52
N ASP A 749 2.53 -22.84 9.80
CA ASP A 749 2.11 -23.87 10.75
C ASP A 749 0.59 -23.79 11.05
N ALA A 750 -0.01 -22.59 11.05
CA ALA A 750 -1.44 -22.39 11.28
C ALA A 750 -2.32 -22.80 10.09
N ILE A 751 -1.81 -22.77 8.86
CA ILE A 751 -2.54 -23.11 7.63
C ILE A 751 -1.95 -24.39 7.01
N PHE A 752 -1.67 -25.38 7.86
CA PHE A 752 -1.03 -26.66 7.49
C PHE A 752 -1.79 -27.48 6.44
N PHE A 753 -3.08 -27.21 6.22
CA PHE A 753 -3.89 -27.81 5.15
C PHE A 753 -3.42 -27.42 3.74
N GLN A 754 -2.74 -26.28 3.57
CA GLN A 754 -2.18 -25.82 2.29
C GLN A 754 -0.75 -26.35 2.11
N GLY A 755 -0.64 -27.63 1.73
CA GLY A 755 0.60 -28.41 1.79
C GLY A 755 1.78 -27.91 0.93
N ASP A 756 1.56 -27.04 -0.05
CA ASP A 756 2.59 -26.43 -0.89
C ASP A 756 2.81 -24.92 -0.61
N LEU A 757 2.08 -24.33 0.35
CA LEU A 757 2.15 -22.89 0.67
C LEU A 757 3.58 -22.38 0.91
N ARG A 758 4.43 -23.21 1.55
CA ARG A 758 5.84 -22.88 1.80
C ARG A 758 6.66 -22.72 0.50
N GLU A 759 6.31 -23.47 -0.54
CA GLU A 759 6.95 -23.42 -1.86
C GLU A 759 6.39 -22.27 -2.71
N THR A 760 5.06 -22.11 -2.74
CA THR A 760 4.37 -21.11 -3.57
C THR A 760 4.55 -19.69 -3.03
N TRP A 761 4.42 -19.49 -1.72
CA TRP A 761 4.79 -18.23 -1.06
C TRP A 761 6.30 -17.97 -1.12
N GLY A 762 7.11 -19.03 -1.11
CA GLY A 762 8.55 -18.95 -1.33
C GLY A 762 8.90 -18.44 -2.73
N ALA A 763 8.21 -18.91 -3.77
CA ALA A 763 8.39 -18.45 -5.14
C ALA A 763 7.97 -16.98 -5.32
N GLU A 764 6.81 -16.59 -4.79
CA GLU A 764 6.33 -15.20 -4.87
C GLU A 764 7.24 -14.25 -4.07
N ALA A 765 7.69 -14.64 -2.87
CA ALA A 765 8.65 -13.85 -2.09
C ALA A 765 10.00 -13.68 -2.80
N LEU A 766 10.48 -14.69 -3.51
CA LEU A 766 11.71 -14.56 -4.31
C LEU A 766 11.52 -13.63 -5.51
N LYS A 767 10.37 -13.70 -6.19
CA LYS A 767 10.01 -12.78 -7.29
C LYS A 767 10.01 -11.32 -6.83
N TRP A 768 9.35 -11.02 -5.71
CA TRP A 768 9.34 -9.67 -5.12
C TRP A 768 10.74 -9.20 -4.69
N ALA A 769 11.52 -10.08 -4.05
CA ALA A 769 12.91 -9.79 -3.69
C ALA A 769 13.79 -9.42 -4.89
N MET A 770 13.44 -9.90 -6.09
CA MET A 770 14.23 -9.69 -7.32
C MET A 770 13.69 -8.62 -8.26
N GLU A 771 12.38 -8.36 -8.32
CA GLU A 771 11.73 -7.48 -9.30
C GLU A 771 11.11 -6.20 -8.71
N CYS A 772 11.12 -5.99 -7.39
CA CYS A 772 10.46 -4.82 -6.78
C CYS A 772 11.20 -3.47 -6.98
N THR A 773 10.43 -2.41 -7.21
CA THR A 773 10.85 -0.99 -7.22
C THR A 773 11.32 -0.49 -5.86
N SER A 774 10.64 -0.86 -4.76
CA SER A 774 11.07 -0.49 -3.41
C SER A 774 12.19 -1.42 -2.91
N ARG A 775 13.35 -0.82 -2.63
CA ARG A 775 14.48 -1.49 -1.96
C ARG A 775 14.06 -2.08 -0.62
N HIS A 776 13.24 -1.39 0.17
CA HIS A 776 12.77 -1.87 1.46
C HIS A 776 11.90 -3.12 1.35
N LEU A 777 10.90 -3.10 0.44
CA LEU A 777 10.04 -4.26 0.19
C LEU A 777 10.86 -5.45 -0.32
N ALA A 778 11.85 -5.22 -1.19
CA ALA A 778 12.77 -6.27 -1.65
C ALA A 778 13.61 -6.88 -0.50
N CYS A 779 14.09 -6.07 0.44
CA CYS A 779 14.76 -6.56 1.66
C CYS A 779 13.81 -7.40 2.53
N ARG A 780 12.60 -6.92 2.83
CA ARG A 780 11.59 -7.69 3.58
C ARG A 780 11.22 -9.00 2.87
N SER A 781 11.19 -9.00 1.54
CA SER A 781 10.95 -10.19 0.72
C SER A 781 12.04 -11.25 0.87
N HIS A 782 13.31 -10.84 0.87
CA HIS A 782 14.44 -11.74 1.20
C HIS A 782 14.33 -12.34 2.60
N GLN A 783 13.93 -11.53 3.59
CA GLN A 783 13.73 -11.98 4.98
C GLN A 783 12.59 -13.02 5.08
N ILE A 784 11.46 -12.79 4.40
CA ILE A 784 10.35 -13.77 4.28
C ILE A 784 10.87 -15.07 3.64
N TYR A 785 11.55 -15.00 2.49
CA TYR A 785 12.09 -16.18 1.79
C TYR A 785 13.01 -17.04 2.70
N ARG A 786 13.91 -16.41 3.45
CA ARG A 786 14.83 -17.14 4.38
C ARG A 786 14.11 -17.83 5.53
N SER A 787 12.94 -17.32 5.95
CA SER A 787 12.09 -18.03 6.91
C SER A 787 11.33 -19.18 6.24
N LEU A 788 10.83 -18.99 5.01
CA LEU A 788 10.10 -20.01 4.27
C LEU A 788 10.96 -21.19 3.84
N ARG A 789 12.26 -21.01 3.55
CA ARG A 789 13.17 -22.09 3.15
C ARG A 789 12.57 -23.06 2.10
N PRO A 790 12.07 -22.57 0.95
CA PRO A 790 11.54 -23.43 -0.11
C PRO A 790 12.65 -24.25 -0.78
N LYS A 791 12.28 -25.23 -1.60
CA LYS A 791 13.21 -26.05 -2.38
C LYS A 791 14.01 -25.18 -3.38
N VAL A 792 15.33 -25.38 -3.40
CA VAL A 792 16.24 -24.54 -4.20
C VAL A 792 16.29 -24.99 -5.66
N THR A 793 15.91 -24.09 -6.57
CA THR A 793 16.01 -24.30 -8.01
C THR A 793 17.27 -23.64 -8.58
N SER A 794 17.86 -24.22 -9.64
CA SER A 794 19.02 -23.62 -10.31
C SER A 794 18.72 -22.22 -10.88
N ASP A 795 17.45 -22.00 -11.27
CA ASP A 795 16.91 -20.74 -11.76
C ASP A 795 16.90 -19.63 -10.70
N ALA A 796 16.56 -19.97 -9.45
CA ALA A 796 16.66 -19.06 -8.30
C ALA A 796 18.12 -18.62 -8.06
N CYS A 797 19.06 -19.57 -7.99
CA CYS A 797 20.48 -19.28 -7.81
C CYS A 797 21.03 -18.38 -8.93
N VAL A 798 20.73 -18.70 -10.19
CA VAL A 798 21.17 -17.94 -11.38
C VAL A 798 20.54 -16.54 -11.43
N SER A 799 19.31 -16.37 -10.96
CA SER A 799 18.65 -15.06 -10.90
C SER A 799 19.23 -14.18 -9.79
N LEU A 800 19.44 -14.71 -8.58
CA LEU A 800 20.08 -14.00 -7.47
C LEU A 800 21.54 -13.60 -7.77
N LEU A 801 22.31 -14.46 -8.43
CA LEU A 801 23.66 -14.13 -8.89
C LEU A 801 23.65 -12.99 -9.94
N ARG A 802 22.59 -12.87 -10.77
CA ARG A 802 22.41 -11.68 -11.63
C ARG A 802 21.96 -10.43 -10.87
N CYS A 803 21.15 -10.56 -9.83
CA CYS A 803 20.84 -9.44 -8.94
C CYS A 803 22.14 -8.86 -8.35
N LEU A 804 23.02 -9.71 -7.81
CA LEU A 804 24.37 -9.29 -7.37
C LEU A 804 25.16 -8.60 -8.49
N GLN A 805 25.23 -9.20 -9.69
CA GLN A 805 25.96 -8.62 -10.82
C GLN A 805 25.43 -7.23 -11.22
N ARG A 806 24.11 -7.01 -11.16
CA ARG A 806 23.48 -5.69 -11.41
C ARG A 806 23.77 -4.71 -10.28
N CYS A 807 23.64 -5.11 -9.01
CA CYS A 807 23.94 -4.26 -7.85
C CYS A 807 25.40 -3.74 -7.85
N LEU A 808 26.36 -4.57 -8.26
CA LEU A 808 27.76 -4.16 -8.45
C LEU A 808 27.94 -3.12 -9.58
N GLY A 809 26.93 -2.88 -10.41
CA GLY A 809 26.92 -1.79 -11.38
C GLY A 809 26.81 -0.39 -10.76
N ASN A 810 26.18 -0.27 -9.59
CA ASN A 810 26.04 0.99 -8.84
C ASN A 810 26.15 0.73 -7.32
N PRO A 811 27.36 0.45 -6.80
CA PRO A 811 27.55 -0.05 -5.42
C PRO A 811 27.59 1.09 -4.38
N ILE A 812 26.47 1.82 -4.24
CA ILE A 812 26.24 2.76 -3.13
C ILE A 812 25.93 2.02 -1.82
N PRO A 813 26.08 2.64 -0.63
CA PRO A 813 25.91 1.95 0.66
C PRO A 813 24.57 1.23 0.86
N GLU A 814 23.46 1.79 0.34
CA GLU A 814 22.12 1.20 0.42
C GLU A 814 21.98 -0.05 -0.47
N VAL A 815 22.49 0.02 -1.71
CA VAL A 815 22.56 -1.13 -2.64
C VAL A 815 23.50 -2.20 -2.09
N LEU A 816 24.58 -1.82 -1.40
CA LEU A 816 25.44 -2.76 -0.69
C LEU A 816 24.75 -3.40 0.52
N GLY A 817 23.82 -2.71 1.19
CA GLY A 817 22.93 -3.30 2.20
C GLY A 817 22.04 -4.40 1.61
N PHE A 818 21.41 -4.13 0.47
CA PHE A 818 20.63 -5.13 -0.29
C PHE A 818 21.49 -6.30 -0.83
N VAL A 819 22.77 -6.06 -1.18
CA VAL A 819 23.72 -7.15 -1.50
C VAL A 819 23.93 -8.11 -0.33
N MET A 820 23.90 -7.64 0.92
CA MET A 820 23.97 -8.52 2.10
C MET A 820 22.73 -9.40 2.20
N GLU A 821 21.53 -8.86 1.94
CA GLU A 821 20.27 -9.64 1.90
C GLU A 821 20.31 -10.77 0.85
N ILE A 822 20.87 -10.51 -0.34
CA ILE A 822 21.06 -11.58 -1.35
C ILE A 822 22.07 -12.63 -0.87
N LEU A 823 23.21 -12.22 -0.28
CA LEU A 823 24.24 -13.17 0.18
C LEU A 823 23.74 -14.04 1.34
N LEU A 824 23.04 -13.47 2.33
CA LEU A 824 22.38 -14.23 3.40
C LEU A 824 21.30 -15.17 2.84
N THR A 825 20.61 -14.76 1.77
CA THR A 825 19.62 -15.62 1.10
C THR A 825 20.29 -16.80 0.42
N LEU A 826 21.40 -16.59 -0.29
CA LEU A 826 22.21 -17.66 -0.89
C LEU A 826 22.80 -18.60 0.17
N GLN A 827 23.19 -18.09 1.35
CA GLN A 827 23.65 -18.91 2.47
C GLN A 827 22.55 -19.86 2.96
N VAL A 828 21.36 -19.34 3.25
CA VAL A 828 20.20 -20.15 3.67
C VAL A 828 19.74 -21.11 2.57
N MET A 829 19.91 -20.78 1.29
CA MET A 829 19.66 -21.73 0.19
C MET A 829 20.64 -22.91 0.21
N VAL A 830 21.93 -22.67 0.45
CA VAL A 830 22.92 -23.76 0.58
C VAL A 830 22.62 -24.61 1.83
N ASP A 831 22.33 -23.96 2.97
CA ASP A 831 21.96 -24.63 4.23
C ASP A 831 20.63 -25.42 4.16
N ASN A 832 19.85 -25.26 3.08
CA ASN A 832 18.58 -25.96 2.83
C ASN A 832 18.68 -27.01 1.70
N MET A 833 19.85 -27.23 1.13
CA MET A 833 20.10 -28.29 0.15
C MET A 833 20.71 -29.53 0.82
N GLU A 834 20.37 -30.72 0.30
CA GLU A 834 21.15 -31.93 0.60
C GLU A 834 22.60 -31.72 0.08
N PRO A 835 23.65 -31.98 0.88
CA PRO A 835 25.04 -31.73 0.47
C PRO A 835 25.41 -32.36 -0.87
N GLU A 836 24.94 -33.58 -1.13
CA GLU A 836 25.15 -34.34 -2.36
C GLU A 836 24.56 -33.65 -3.61
N LYS A 837 23.57 -32.76 -3.43
CA LYS A 837 22.94 -32.01 -4.53
C LYS A 837 23.66 -30.69 -4.84
N VAL A 838 24.47 -30.13 -3.93
CA VAL A 838 25.16 -28.84 -4.13
C VAL A 838 26.12 -28.88 -5.33
N ILE A 839 26.69 -30.04 -5.64
CA ILE A 839 27.53 -30.27 -6.84
C ILE A 839 26.81 -29.99 -8.18
N LEU A 840 25.47 -30.02 -8.19
CA LEU A 840 24.65 -29.71 -9.36
C LEU A 840 24.49 -28.19 -9.61
N TYR A 841 25.03 -27.35 -8.73
CA TYR A 841 24.91 -25.88 -8.76
C TYR A 841 26.31 -25.21 -8.82
N PRO A 842 27.21 -25.58 -9.76
CA PRO A 842 28.59 -25.09 -9.81
C PRO A 842 28.70 -23.56 -9.94
N GLN A 843 27.65 -22.89 -10.42
CA GLN A 843 27.55 -21.43 -10.43
C GLN A 843 27.59 -20.80 -9.03
N LEU A 844 27.27 -21.52 -7.96
CA LEU A 844 27.41 -21.04 -6.59
C LEU A 844 28.89 -21.00 -6.16
N PHE A 845 29.65 -22.06 -6.46
CA PHE A 845 31.09 -22.11 -6.21
C PHE A 845 31.81 -21.00 -7.00
N TRP A 846 31.64 -20.96 -8.32
CA TRP A 846 32.30 -19.96 -9.15
C TRP A 846 31.77 -18.54 -8.94
N GLY A 847 30.50 -18.39 -8.56
CA GLY A 847 29.92 -17.11 -8.13
C GLY A 847 30.58 -16.57 -6.86
N CYS A 848 30.87 -17.42 -5.89
CA CYS A 848 31.67 -17.03 -4.72
C CYS A 848 33.09 -16.61 -5.12
N VAL A 849 33.77 -17.41 -5.96
CA VAL A 849 35.13 -17.09 -6.45
C VAL A 849 35.16 -15.74 -7.17
N ALA A 850 34.19 -15.46 -8.05
CA ALA A 850 34.05 -14.16 -8.70
C ALA A 850 33.88 -13.02 -7.68
N MET A 851 32.98 -13.21 -6.69
CA MET A 851 32.70 -12.22 -5.66
C MET A 851 33.86 -11.97 -4.69
N MET A 852 34.80 -12.92 -4.49
CA MET A 852 35.99 -12.72 -3.66
C MET A 852 36.95 -11.65 -4.21
N HIS A 853 36.84 -11.27 -5.48
CA HIS A 853 37.64 -10.16 -6.03
C HIS A 853 37.25 -8.79 -5.44
N THR A 854 36.08 -8.66 -4.81
CA THR A 854 35.55 -7.39 -4.28
C THR A 854 36.46 -6.73 -3.23
N ASP A 855 36.42 -5.40 -3.16
CA ASP A 855 37.12 -4.60 -2.14
C ASP A 855 36.22 -4.16 -0.97
N PHE A 856 34.91 -4.42 -1.05
CA PHE A 856 33.97 -4.12 0.02
C PHE A 856 34.09 -5.16 1.14
N VAL A 857 34.79 -4.81 2.23
CA VAL A 857 35.34 -5.80 3.17
C VAL A 857 34.25 -6.66 3.86
N HIS A 858 33.09 -6.10 4.18
CA HIS A 858 31.97 -6.82 4.80
C HIS A 858 31.23 -7.73 3.82
N VAL A 859 31.09 -7.31 2.56
CA VAL A 859 30.55 -8.15 1.47
C VAL A 859 31.49 -9.34 1.24
N TYR A 860 32.79 -9.09 1.21
CA TYR A 860 33.82 -10.14 1.13
C TYR A 860 33.73 -11.14 2.30
N CYS A 861 33.49 -10.68 3.54
CA CYS A 861 33.25 -11.58 4.68
C CYS A 861 32.05 -12.52 4.42
N GLN A 862 30.92 -11.97 3.97
CA GLN A 862 29.72 -12.77 3.67
C GLN A 862 29.89 -13.71 2.46
N VAL A 863 30.80 -13.38 1.54
CA VAL A 863 31.20 -14.25 0.42
C VAL A 863 32.09 -15.40 0.90
N LEU A 864 33.03 -15.17 1.83
CA LEU A 864 33.80 -16.25 2.47
C LEU A 864 32.92 -17.16 3.33
N GLU A 865 31.92 -16.59 3.99
CA GLU A 865 30.94 -17.29 4.83
C GLU A 865 29.95 -18.14 4.00
N LEU A 866 29.55 -17.65 2.82
CA LEU A 866 28.83 -18.43 1.80
C LEU A 866 29.72 -19.52 1.18
N PHE A 867 30.96 -19.19 0.82
CA PHE A 867 31.92 -20.16 0.26
C PHE A 867 32.20 -21.30 1.24
N SER A 868 32.31 -21.01 2.53
CA SER A 868 32.49 -22.01 3.59
C SER A 868 31.39 -23.06 3.59
N ARG A 869 30.11 -22.65 3.50
CA ARG A 869 28.97 -23.58 3.37
C ARG A 869 29.05 -24.42 2.10
N VAL A 870 29.36 -23.77 0.97
CA VAL A 870 29.49 -24.46 -0.33
C VAL A 870 30.59 -25.52 -0.29
N ILE A 871 31.75 -25.24 0.30
CA ILE A 871 32.84 -26.23 0.39
C ILE A 871 32.61 -27.28 1.49
N ASP A 872 31.90 -26.97 2.57
CA ASP A 872 31.51 -27.96 3.59
C ASP A 872 30.52 -28.99 3.04
N CYS A 873 29.73 -28.64 2.02
CA CYS A 873 28.87 -29.56 1.29
C CYS A 873 29.60 -30.42 0.23
N LEU A 874 30.84 -30.08 -0.14
CA LEU A 874 31.54 -30.65 -1.29
C LEU A 874 32.76 -31.50 -0.88
N SER A 875 32.81 -32.75 -1.36
CA SER A 875 33.92 -33.67 -1.06
C SER A 875 35.11 -33.46 -2.00
N PHE A 876 36.14 -32.75 -1.54
CA PHE A 876 37.42 -32.59 -2.25
C PHE A 876 38.41 -33.75 -2.03
N ARG A 877 37.92 -34.92 -1.55
CA ARG A 877 38.74 -36.14 -1.33
C ARG A 877 38.94 -36.96 -2.60
N ASP A 878 38.14 -36.72 -3.63
CA ASP A 878 38.19 -37.41 -4.92
C ASP A 878 38.10 -36.39 -6.07
N ARG A 879 38.60 -36.78 -7.25
CA ARG A 879 38.65 -35.95 -8.46
C ARG A 879 37.28 -35.73 -9.12
N THR A 880 36.23 -36.45 -8.73
CA THR A 880 34.87 -36.23 -9.29
C THR A 880 34.39 -34.79 -9.08
N THR A 881 34.44 -34.28 -7.85
CA THR A 881 34.08 -32.88 -7.52
C THR A 881 34.96 -31.88 -8.27
N GLU A 882 36.27 -32.13 -8.33
CA GLU A 882 37.24 -31.31 -9.05
C GLU A 882 36.90 -31.22 -10.54
N ASN A 883 36.68 -32.36 -11.20
CA ASN A 883 36.33 -32.44 -12.62
C ASN A 883 34.99 -31.74 -12.93
N VAL A 884 33.96 -31.89 -12.09
CA VAL A 884 32.66 -31.24 -12.32
C VAL A 884 32.78 -29.71 -12.22
N LEU A 885 33.45 -29.20 -11.19
CA LEU A 885 33.69 -27.76 -11.04
C LEU A 885 34.52 -27.20 -12.20
N LEU A 886 35.61 -27.87 -12.59
CA LEU A 886 36.45 -27.46 -13.73
C LEU A 886 35.70 -27.52 -15.08
N SER A 887 34.84 -28.52 -15.30
CA SER A 887 34.01 -28.60 -16.52
C SER A 887 32.99 -27.46 -16.63
N SER A 888 32.72 -26.79 -15.51
CA SER A 888 31.84 -25.61 -15.41
C SER A 888 32.63 -24.30 -15.20
N MET A 889 33.96 -24.32 -15.38
CA MET A 889 34.81 -23.15 -15.19
C MET A 889 34.52 -22.08 -16.26
N PRO A 890 34.36 -20.80 -15.88
CA PRO A 890 34.22 -19.72 -16.84
C PRO A 890 35.45 -19.64 -17.75
N CYS A 891 35.25 -19.70 -19.07
CA CYS A 891 36.31 -19.67 -20.07
C CYS A 891 36.03 -18.55 -21.09
N ASP A 892 37.08 -17.87 -21.54
CA ASP A 892 36.97 -16.83 -22.58
C ASP A 892 36.40 -17.43 -23.88
N SER A 893 35.30 -16.84 -24.36
CA SER A 893 34.53 -17.33 -25.50
C SER A 893 35.26 -17.24 -26.86
N THR A 894 36.46 -16.67 -26.89
CA THR A 894 37.28 -16.45 -28.10
C THR A 894 37.91 -17.73 -28.67
N ILE A 895 37.82 -18.87 -27.97
CA ILE A 895 38.48 -20.14 -28.34
C ILE A 895 37.48 -21.19 -28.87
N SER A 896 36.16 -21.01 -28.66
CA SER A 896 35.16 -22.07 -28.87
C SER A 896 34.51 -22.15 -30.27
N ASP A 897 34.76 -21.21 -31.19
CA ASP A 897 34.07 -21.16 -32.49
C ASP A 897 34.61 -22.13 -33.56
N MET A 898 35.69 -22.86 -33.29
CA MET A 898 36.30 -23.83 -34.23
C MET A 898 35.73 -25.26 -34.11
N GLY A 899 34.39 -25.43 -34.01
CA GLY A 899 33.85 -26.80 -33.94
C GLY A 899 32.35 -27.07 -33.75
N ALA A 900 31.41 -26.24 -34.20
CA ALA A 900 29.97 -26.60 -34.17
C ALA A 900 29.20 -26.17 -35.43
N TYR A 901 28.40 -27.10 -35.98
CA TYR A 901 27.78 -26.97 -37.30
C TYR A 901 26.74 -25.85 -37.43
N GLN A 902 27.10 -24.86 -38.25
CA GLN A 902 26.26 -24.09 -39.17
C GLN A 902 24.78 -24.53 -39.26
N ARG A 903 23.86 -23.69 -38.77
CA ARG A 903 22.44 -23.71 -39.18
C ARG A 903 21.93 -22.29 -39.38
N LEU A 904 21.14 -22.10 -40.43
CA LEU A 904 20.70 -20.81 -40.96
C LEU A 904 19.49 -20.25 -40.21
N GLU A 905 19.57 -19.01 -39.73
CA GLU A 905 18.42 -18.09 -39.62
C GLU A 905 18.89 -16.63 -39.54
N SER A 906 18.00 -15.67 -39.78
CA SER A 906 18.36 -14.37 -40.38
C SER A 906 18.12 -13.12 -39.53
N SER A 907 19.21 -12.37 -39.29
CA SER A 907 19.29 -10.90 -39.16
C SER A 907 18.04 -10.08 -38.77
N THR A 908 18.06 -9.54 -37.54
CA THR A 908 17.71 -8.12 -37.29
C THR A 908 18.78 -7.52 -36.37
N GLY A 909 19.39 -6.41 -36.79
CA GLY A 909 20.62 -5.91 -36.16
C GLY A 909 20.40 -4.96 -34.98
N VAL A 910 21.12 -5.23 -33.88
CA VAL A 910 21.60 -4.24 -32.90
C VAL A 910 23.04 -4.64 -32.59
N GLU A 911 24.01 -3.73 -32.75
CA GLU A 911 25.41 -4.02 -32.44
C GLU A 911 25.63 -4.09 -30.92
N PRO A 912 26.31 -5.12 -30.39
CA PRO A 912 26.67 -5.16 -28.97
C PRO A 912 27.86 -4.22 -28.70
N PRO A 913 27.88 -3.49 -27.56
CA PRO A 913 28.98 -2.57 -27.24
C PRO A 913 30.29 -3.33 -27.01
N GLN A 914 31.36 -2.92 -27.71
CA GLN A 914 32.67 -3.55 -27.64
C GLN A 914 33.42 -3.14 -26.36
N SER A 915 33.29 -3.92 -25.28
CA SER A 915 34.06 -3.75 -24.03
C SER A 915 35.11 -4.85 -23.84
N GLY A 916 36.14 -4.84 -24.68
CA GLY A 916 37.22 -5.85 -24.73
C GLY A 916 38.19 -5.86 -23.53
N GLY A 917 37.68 -6.05 -22.32
CA GLY A 917 38.48 -6.31 -21.13
C GLY A 917 38.89 -7.79 -21.05
N LYS A 918 40.20 -8.08 -21.12
CA LYS A 918 40.70 -9.42 -20.83
C LYS A 918 40.50 -9.75 -19.35
N VAL A 919 39.86 -10.89 -19.08
CA VAL A 919 39.68 -11.38 -17.71
C VAL A 919 41.04 -11.84 -17.15
N PRO A 920 41.36 -11.57 -15.87
CA PRO A 920 42.59 -12.08 -15.27
C PRO A 920 42.60 -13.62 -15.26
N PRO A 921 43.76 -14.27 -15.47
CA PRO A 921 43.85 -15.73 -15.39
C PRO A 921 43.51 -16.20 -13.98
N PHE A 922 42.85 -17.36 -13.87
CA PHE A 922 42.51 -17.94 -12.58
C PHE A 922 43.74 -18.59 -11.93
N GLU A 923 44.31 -17.91 -10.94
CA GLU A 923 45.49 -18.37 -10.16
C GLU A 923 45.11 -19.33 -9.00
N GLY A 924 43.83 -19.72 -8.90
CA GLY A 924 43.27 -20.52 -7.79
C GLY A 924 42.54 -19.69 -6.74
N VAL A 925 41.81 -20.37 -5.83
CA VAL A 925 41.06 -19.70 -4.75
C VAL A 925 41.96 -19.18 -3.62
N GLN A 926 43.06 -19.87 -3.27
CA GLN A 926 43.89 -19.52 -2.10
C GLN A 926 44.43 -18.07 -2.16
N PRO A 927 44.96 -17.54 -3.27
CA PRO A 927 45.35 -16.13 -3.37
C PRO A 927 44.23 -15.13 -3.02
N LEU A 928 42.98 -15.44 -3.40
CA LEU A 928 41.81 -14.60 -3.14
C LEU A 928 41.43 -14.61 -1.65
N VAL A 929 41.63 -15.72 -0.94
CA VAL A 929 41.39 -15.83 0.50
C VAL A 929 42.53 -15.22 1.32
N LEU A 930 43.78 -15.36 0.84
CA LEU A 930 44.97 -14.73 1.44
C LEU A 930 44.89 -13.20 1.42
N LYS A 931 44.20 -12.58 0.46
CA LYS A 931 43.85 -11.13 0.46
C LYS A 931 43.17 -10.72 1.77
N GLY A 932 42.24 -11.53 2.29
CA GLY A 932 41.45 -11.19 3.47
C GLY A 932 42.22 -11.19 4.79
N LEU A 933 43.41 -11.79 4.83
CA LEU A 933 44.31 -11.65 5.99
C LEU A 933 44.88 -10.23 6.14
N MET A 934 44.80 -9.38 5.09
CA MET A 934 45.22 -7.97 5.11
C MET A 934 44.19 -7.01 5.75
N SER A 935 43.20 -7.51 6.49
CA SER A 935 42.22 -6.66 7.18
C SER A 935 41.73 -7.34 8.45
N THR A 936 41.71 -6.60 9.57
CA THR A 936 41.18 -7.05 10.87
C THR A 936 39.73 -7.51 10.82
N VAL A 937 38.93 -7.01 9.86
CA VAL A 937 37.51 -7.35 9.73
C VAL A 937 37.31 -8.72 9.08
N SER A 938 37.99 -9.00 7.97
CA SER A 938 37.87 -10.28 7.24
C SER A 938 38.84 -11.36 7.69
N HIS A 939 39.81 -11.00 8.55
CA HIS A 939 40.84 -11.89 9.08
C HIS A 939 40.30 -13.26 9.52
N ASN A 940 39.29 -13.25 10.41
CA ASN A 940 38.73 -14.48 10.98
C ASN A 940 38.09 -15.37 9.89
N SER A 941 37.28 -14.80 8.99
CA SER A 941 36.67 -15.53 7.87
C SER A 941 37.72 -16.07 6.89
N SER A 942 38.83 -15.36 6.66
CA SER A 942 39.94 -15.86 5.85
C SER A 942 40.66 -17.04 6.50
N VAL A 943 40.94 -16.98 7.81
CA VAL A 943 41.49 -18.13 8.56
C VAL A 943 40.49 -19.30 8.58
N GLU A 944 39.20 -19.02 8.65
CA GLU A 944 38.11 -20.00 8.62
C GLU A 944 38.08 -20.78 7.28
N VAL A 945 38.12 -20.07 6.14
CA VAL A 945 38.22 -20.70 4.81
C VAL A 945 39.57 -21.38 4.59
N LEU A 946 40.69 -20.76 4.96
CA LEU A 946 42.03 -21.38 4.85
C LEU A 946 42.10 -22.68 5.64
N SER A 947 41.50 -22.75 6.84
CA SER A 947 41.46 -23.96 7.66
C SER A 947 40.70 -25.11 6.98
N ARG A 948 39.66 -24.82 6.19
CA ARG A 948 38.95 -25.81 5.36
C ARG A 948 39.76 -26.27 4.16
N ILE A 949 40.39 -25.36 3.42
CA ILE A 949 41.17 -25.69 2.20
C ILE A 949 42.59 -26.21 2.49
N THR A 950 42.87 -26.60 3.74
CA THR A 950 44.10 -27.30 4.18
C THR A 950 44.05 -28.78 3.78
N LEU A 951 44.00 -29.06 2.47
CA LEU A 951 43.80 -30.39 1.91
C LEU A 951 44.78 -30.66 0.73
N PRO A 952 45.34 -31.88 0.62
CA PRO A 952 46.46 -32.15 -0.31
C PRO A 952 46.08 -32.34 -1.77
N SER A 953 44.78 -32.45 -2.07
CA SER A 953 44.18 -32.62 -3.40
C SER A 953 43.78 -31.27 -4.03
N CYS A 954 43.28 -31.31 -5.26
CA CYS A 954 42.62 -30.19 -5.94
C CYS A 954 43.45 -28.90 -6.10
N ASP A 955 44.77 -29.04 -6.34
CA ASP A 955 45.66 -27.91 -6.65
C ASP A 955 45.12 -27.04 -7.81
N SER A 956 44.49 -27.64 -8.83
CA SER A 956 43.90 -26.93 -9.98
C SER A 956 42.78 -25.93 -9.63
N LEU A 957 42.08 -26.15 -8.51
CA LEU A 957 41.04 -25.26 -8.00
C LEU A 957 41.60 -24.28 -6.95
N PHE A 958 42.46 -24.78 -6.05
CA PHE A 958 42.87 -23.99 -4.88
C PHE A 958 44.14 -23.17 -5.09
N GLY A 959 45.02 -23.53 -6.03
CA GLY A 959 46.24 -22.77 -6.37
C GLY A 959 47.40 -23.68 -6.80
N ASP A 960 48.34 -23.09 -7.54
CA ASP A 960 49.50 -23.76 -8.15
C ASP A 960 50.17 -24.84 -7.26
N ALA A 961 50.42 -26.01 -7.85
CA ALA A 961 50.86 -27.21 -7.16
C ALA A 961 52.28 -27.10 -6.53
N GLU A 962 53.12 -26.19 -7.01
CA GLU A 962 54.47 -25.93 -6.46
C GLU A 962 54.42 -24.94 -5.29
N THR A 963 53.66 -23.85 -5.43
CA THR A 963 53.65 -22.72 -4.48
C THR A 963 52.53 -22.74 -3.45
N ARG A 964 51.41 -23.43 -3.69
CA ARG A 964 50.23 -23.42 -2.80
C ARG A 964 50.54 -23.82 -1.37
N LEU A 965 51.37 -24.84 -1.12
CA LEU A 965 51.74 -25.28 0.24
C LEU A 965 52.61 -24.24 0.96
N LEU A 966 53.61 -23.66 0.27
CA LEU A 966 54.43 -22.56 0.77
C LEU A 966 53.56 -21.37 1.19
N MET A 967 52.65 -20.94 0.32
CA MET A 967 51.78 -19.79 0.59
C MET A 967 50.73 -20.08 1.68
N HIS A 968 50.26 -21.32 1.79
CA HIS A 968 49.38 -21.76 2.89
C HIS A 968 50.06 -21.63 4.25
N ILE A 969 51.29 -22.14 4.34
CA ILE A 969 52.09 -22.07 5.56
C ILE A 969 52.47 -20.62 5.86
N THR A 970 52.87 -19.84 4.85
CA THR A 970 53.25 -18.42 5.03
C THR A 970 52.10 -17.57 5.57
N GLY A 971 50.86 -17.82 5.11
CA GLY A 971 49.67 -17.09 5.60
C GLY A 971 49.17 -17.56 6.97
N LEU A 972 49.25 -18.85 7.28
CA LEU A 972 48.73 -19.41 8.55
C LEU A 972 49.74 -19.49 9.69
N LEU A 973 51.04 -19.53 9.43
CA LEU A 973 52.07 -19.63 10.48
C LEU A 973 52.02 -18.46 11.48
N PRO A 974 51.81 -17.18 11.08
CA PRO A 974 51.63 -16.09 12.04
C PRO A 974 50.45 -16.33 13.00
N TRP A 975 49.34 -16.90 12.50
CA TRP A 975 48.17 -17.26 13.31
C TRP A 975 48.49 -18.38 14.31
N LEU A 976 49.14 -19.46 13.84
CA LEU A 976 49.55 -20.60 14.67
C LEU A 976 50.52 -20.16 15.78
N CYS A 977 51.44 -19.24 15.49
CA CYS A 977 52.33 -18.63 16.47
C CYS A 977 51.55 -17.89 17.56
N LEU A 978 50.57 -17.04 17.20
CA LEU A 978 49.77 -16.30 18.18
C LEU A 978 48.91 -17.21 19.07
N GLN A 979 48.45 -18.36 18.58
CA GLN A 979 47.73 -19.32 19.43
C GLN A 979 48.61 -20.00 20.49
N LEU A 980 49.95 -20.00 20.37
CA LEU A 980 50.86 -20.42 21.46
C LEU A 980 50.89 -19.42 22.62
N THR A 981 50.53 -18.16 22.38
CA THR A 981 50.42 -17.10 23.39
C THR A 981 48.99 -16.85 23.88
N SER A 982 48.00 -17.55 23.31
CA SER A 982 46.59 -17.40 23.66
C SER A 982 46.24 -18.15 24.95
N THR A 983 45.47 -17.51 25.84
CA THR A 983 44.93 -18.13 27.05
C THR A 983 43.60 -18.86 26.81
N LEU A 984 43.05 -18.80 25.58
CA LEU A 984 41.76 -19.37 25.22
C LEU A 984 41.91 -20.77 24.61
N HIS A 985 41.25 -21.76 25.20
CA HIS A 985 41.44 -23.18 24.84
C HIS A 985 40.87 -23.54 23.45
N GLN A 986 39.74 -22.97 23.06
CA GLN A 986 39.06 -23.24 21.79
C GLN A 986 39.89 -22.89 20.53
N PRO A 987 40.43 -21.65 20.36
CA PRO A 987 41.21 -21.32 19.17
C PRO A 987 42.53 -22.09 19.11
N TYR A 988 43.15 -22.43 20.26
CA TYR A 988 44.31 -23.31 20.30
C TYR A 988 43.99 -24.74 19.84
N GLN A 989 42.84 -25.31 20.26
CA GLN A 989 42.38 -26.62 19.77
C GLN A 989 42.16 -26.59 18.24
N LYS A 990 41.59 -25.50 17.71
CA LYS A 990 41.47 -25.33 16.25
C LYS A 990 42.85 -25.28 15.57
N ALA A 991 43.79 -24.49 16.10
CA ALA A 991 45.16 -24.42 15.58
C ALA A 991 45.87 -25.78 15.55
N CYS A 992 45.67 -26.62 16.58
CA CYS A 992 46.19 -27.98 16.59
C CYS A 992 45.60 -28.84 15.46
N SER A 993 44.30 -28.74 15.18
CA SER A 993 43.68 -29.45 14.05
C SER A 993 44.18 -28.98 12.68
N VAL A 994 44.40 -27.68 12.50
CA VAL A 994 44.97 -27.10 11.28
C VAL A 994 46.42 -27.55 11.09
N ALA A 995 47.24 -27.51 12.14
CA ALA A 995 48.61 -28.02 12.10
C ALA A 995 48.67 -29.53 11.80
N ALA A 996 47.73 -30.33 12.32
CA ALA A 996 47.63 -31.75 11.96
C ALA A 996 47.31 -31.97 10.46
N ASN A 997 46.46 -31.12 9.87
CA ASN A 997 46.14 -31.16 8.44
C ASN A 997 47.32 -30.68 7.57
N ILE A 998 48.03 -29.61 7.97
CA ILE A 998 49.29 -29.19 7.32
C ILE A 998 50.31 -30.34 7.39
N ALA A 999 50.47 -30.98 8.55
CA ALA A 999 51.36 -32.12 8.72
C ALA A 999 51.02 -33.31 7.80
N LEU A 1000 49.72 -33.56 7.53
CA LEU A 1000 49.28 -34.57 6.57
C LEU A 1000 49.62 -34.17 5.13
N TRP A 1001 49.42 -32.89 4.78
CA TRP A 1001 49.73 -32.35 3.46
C TRP A 1001 51.24 -32.38 3.17
N CYS A 1002 52.09 -31.98 4.12
CA CYS A 1002 53.54 -32.11 4.01
C CYS A 1002 53.96 -33.55 3.69
N ARG A 1003 53.45 -34.56 4.42
CA ARG A 1003 53.72 -35.98 4.13
C ARG A 1003 53.27 -36.39 2.72
N SER A 1004 52.12 -35.91 2.24
CA SER A 1004 51.64 -36.23 0.88
C SER A 1004 52.48 -35.62 -0.25
N LYS A 1005 53.24 -34.54 0.03
CA LYS A 1005 54.23 -33.93 -0.87
C LYS A 1005 55.67 -34.34 -0.50
N SER A 1006 55.85 -35.45 0.24
CA SER A 1006 57.14 -36.01 0.71
C SER A 1006 58.02 -35.10 1.59
N LEU A 1007 57.44 -34.07 2.21
CA LEU A 1007 58.13 -33.15 3.13
C LEU A 1007 58.04 -33.62 4.59
N ASP A 1008 58.52 -34.82 4.89
CA ASP A 1008 58.32 -35.50 6.17
C ASP A 1008 58.92 -34.76 7.38
N ALA A 1009 60.06 -34.06 7.20
CA ALA A 1009 60.67 -33.24 8.25
C ALA A 1009 59.73 -32.10 8.68
N LEU A 1010 59.22 -31.33 7.72
CA LEU A 1010 58.28 -30.23 7.96
C LEU A 1010 56.95 -30.76 8.52
N GLY A 1011 56.48 -31.89 7.99
CA GLY A 1011 55.31 -32.60 8.50
C GLY A 1011 55.47 -33.14 9.92
N THR A 1012 56.69 -33.35 10.40
CA THR A 1012 56.98 -33.75 11.79
C THR A 1012 56.89 -32.55 12.73
N VAL A 1013 57.40 -31.37 12.33
CA VAL A 1013 57.32 -30.14 13.14
C VAL A 1013 55.86 -29.71 13.37
N PHE A 1014 55.04 -29.69 12.32
CA PHE A 1014 53.60 -29.37 12.47
C PHE A 1014 52.82 -30.44 13.26
N LYS A 1015 53.26 -31.70 13.23
CA LYS A 1015 52.70 -32.76 14.09
C LYS A 1015 53.06 -32.53 15.57
N ALA A 1016 54.30 -32.16 15.88
CA ALA A 1016 54.74 -31.82 17.23
C ALA A 1016 54.00 -30.59 17.80
N TYR A 1017 53.72 -29.58 16.97
CA TYR A 1017 52.81 -28.48 17.33
C TYR A 1017 51.41 -29.02 17.68
N ALA A 1018 50.81 -29.84 16.82
CA ALA A 1018 49.46 -30.39 17.02
C ALA A 1018 49.34 -31.32 18.24
N GLN A 1019 50.46 -31.86 18.73
CA GLN A 1019 50.56 -32.68 19.95
C GLN A 1019 50.87 -31.85 21.22
N GLY A 1020 51.06 -30.52 21.11
CA GLY A 1020 51.37 -29.65 22.24
C GLY A 1020 52.82 -29.72 22.75
N GLU A 1021 53.72 -30.29 21.95
CA GLU A 1021 55.14 -30.44 22.28
C GLU A 1021 55.89 -29.10 22.11
N ILE A 1022 55.52 -28.32 21.10
CA ILE A 1022 56.05 -26.97 20.84
C ILE A 1022 55.24 -25.93 21.62
N LYS A 1023 55.90 -25.16 22.50
CA LYS A 1023 55.26 -24.25 23.47
C LYS A 1023 55.67 -22.78 23.37
N THR A 1024 56.55 -22.43 22.44
CA THR A 1024 57.06 -21.07 22.24
C THR A 1024 57.16 -20.74 20.75
N ILE A 1025 56.92 -19.47 20.41
CA ILE A 1025 56.99 -18.98 19.03
C ILE A 1025 58.39 -19.21 18.44
N SER A 1026 59.45 -18.87 19.19
CA SER A 1026 60.84 -19.05 18.74
C SER A 1026 61.18 -20.51 18.40
N ASN A 1027 60.73 -21.48 19.19
CA ASN A 1027 60.99 -22.90 18.91
C ASN A 1027 60.26 -23.37 17.65
N LEU A 1028 59.05 -22.86 17.39
CA LEU A 1028 58.33 -23.16 16.15
C LEU A 1028 59.05 -22.57 14.94
N LEU A 1029 59.39 -21.27 14.99
CA LEU A 1029 60.00 -20.58 13.86
C LEU A 1029 61.39 -21.12 13.52
N ALA A 1030 62.26 -21.34 14.50
CA ALA A 1030 63.58 -21.95 14.28
C ALA A 1030 63.51 -23.40 13.76
N SER A 1031 62.40 -24.11 14.01
CA SER A 1031 62.18 -25.47 13.45
C SER A 1031 61.59 -25.45 12.04
N VAL A 1032 60.85 -24.40 11.66
CA VAL A 1032 60.13 -24.30 10.37
C VAL A 1032 60.94 -23.53 9.33
N ALA A 1033 61.59 -22.42 9.69
CA ALA A 1033 62.31 -21.55 8.76
C ALA A 1033 63.38 -22.27 7.90
N PRO A 1034 64.33 -23.05 8.45
CA PRO A 1034 65.35 -23.72 7.63
C PRO A 1034 64.73 -24.74 6.65
N LEU A 1035 63.64 -25.39 7.03
CA LEU A 1035 62.92 -26.36 6.18
C LEU A 1035 62.08 -25.69 5.08
N ILE A 1036 61.68 -24.43 5.24
CA ILE A 1036 61.07 -23.64 4.17
C ILE A 1036 62.16 -23.16 3.20
N CYS A 1037 63.28 -22.67 3.73
CA CYS A 1037 64.38 -22.16 2.92
C CYS A 1037 65.04 -23.26 2.07
N SER A 1038 65.17 -24.50 2.57
CA SER A 1038 65.79 -25.61 1.82
C SER A 1038 64.97 -26.07 0.61
N GLU A 1039 63.65 -26.04 0.69
CA GLU A 1039 62.76 -26.59 -0.35
C GLU A 1039 62.38 -25.57 -1.43
N TRP A 1040 62.03 -24.34 -1.03
CA TRP A 1040 61.40 -23.36 -1.93
C TRP A 1040 62.29 -22.17 -2.31
N PHE A 1041 63.39 -21.90 -1.61
CA PHE A 1041 64.20 -20.70 -1.84
C PHE A 1041 65.48 -21.04 -2.63
N PRO A 1042 66.01 -20.12 -3.45
CA PRO A 1042 65.51 -18.77 -3.73
C PRO A 1042 64.29 -18.72 -4.66
N LYS A 1043 63.92 -19.81 -5.35
CA LYS A 1043 62.91 -19.85 -6.44
C LYS A 1043 61.63 -19.07 -6.16
N HIS A 1044 61.05 -19.21 -4.97
CA HIS A 1044 59.76 -18.63 -4.60
C HIS A 1044 59.85 -17.64 -3.42
N SER A 1045 61.07 -17.20 -3.05
CA SER A 1045 61.30 -16.34 -1.88
C SER A 1045 60.55 -15.00 -1.97
N ALA A 1046 60.49 -14.42 -3.17
CA ALA A 1046 59.77 -13.17 -3.44
C ALA A 1046 58.25 -13.26 -3.14
N LEU A 1047 57.63 -14.44 -3.31
CA LEU A 1047 56.21 -14.64 -2.99
C LEU A 1047 55.98 -14.65 -1.48
N ALA A 1048 56.80 -15.40 -0.74
CA ALA A 1048 56.70 -15.51 0.71
C ALA A 1048 57.03 -14.17 1.40
N PHE A 1049 58.19 -13.59 1.12
CA PHE A 1049 58.57 -12.27 1.65
C PHE A 1049 57.59 -11.17 1.22
N GLY A 1050 57.17 -11.17 -0.05
CA GLY A 1050 56.20 -10.19 -0.57
C GLY A 1050 54.81 -10.30 0.05
N HIS A 1051 54.40 -11.47 0.57
CA HIS A 1051 53.16 -11.62 1.34
C HIS A 1051 53.34 -11.20 2.81
N LEU A 1052 54.44 -11.61 3.45
CA LEU A 1052 54.75 -11.21 4.83
C LEU A 1052 54.88 -9.69 4.98
N LEU A 1053 55.47 -8.99 4.01
CA LEU A 1053 55.54 -7.51 4.04
C LEU A 1053 54.17 -6.83 3.91
N ARG A 1054 53.25 -7.38 3.10
CA ARG A 1054 51.87 -6.88 3.01
C ARG A 1054 51.08 -7.13 4.31
N LEU A 1055 51.30 -8.27 4.97
CA LEU A 1055 50.76 -8.53 6.31
C LEU A 1055 51.34 -7.58 7.36
N LEU A 1056 52.62 -7.22 7.27
CA LEU A 1056 53.30 -6.30 8.19
C LEU A 1056 52.77 -4.86 8.06
N GLU A 1057 52.49 -4.45 6.82
CA GLU A 1057 51.93 -3.12 6.44
C GLU A 1057 50.44 -2.97 6.80
N ARG A 1058 49.61 -4.00 6.55
CA ARG A 1058 48.13 -3.89 6.56
C ARG A 1058 47.39 -4.89 7.43
N GLY A 1059 48.05 -5.95 7.88
CA GLY A 1059 47.44 -6.99 8.71
C GLY A 1059 47.15 -6.53 10.15
N PRO A 1060 46.60 -7.42 10.99
CA PRO A 1060 46.34 -7.11 12.40
C PRO A 1060 47.63 -6.75 13.15
N GLY A 1061 47.59 -5.74 14.03
CA GLY A 1061 48.78 -5.28 14.78
C GLY A 1061 49.48 -6.38 15.59
N GLU A 1062 48.70 -7.35 16.11
CA GLU A 1062 49.22 -8.56 16.79
C GLU A 1062 50.21 -9.37 15.93
N TYR A 1063 50.02 -9.36 14.62
CA TYR A 1063 50.83 -10.14 13.68
C TYR A 1063 52.20 -9.50 13.45
N GLN A 1064 52.33 -8.19 13.58
CA GLN A 1064 53.53 -7.45 13.19
C GLN A 1064 54.78 -7.98 13.88
N ARG A 1065 54.70 -8.23 15.21
CA ARG A 1065 55.81 -8.79 15.98
C ARG A 1065 56.19 -10.20 15.51
N VAL A 1066 55.20 -11.06 15.27
CA VAL A 1066 55.41 -12.44 14.83
C VAL A 1066 56.00 -12.47 13.41
N ILE A 1067 55.58 -11.55 12.54
CA ILE A 1067 56.10 -11.41 11.18
C ILE A 1067 57.55 -10.92 11.21
N LEU A 1068 57.91 -9.96 12.07
CA LEU A 1068 59.31 -9.53 12.22
C LEU A 1068 60.20 -10.71 12.66
N LEU A 1069 59.75 -11.52 13.62
CA LEU A 1069 60.46 -12.75 14.01
C LEU A 1069 60.54 -13.76 12.85
N MET A 1070 59.47 -13.96 12.07
CA MET A 1070 59.49 -14.83 10.89
C MET A 1070 60.45 -14.33 9.80
N LEU A 1071 60.47 -13.02 9.53
CA LEU A 1071 61.38 -12.41 8.56
C LEU A 1071 62.83 -12.63 8.98
N LYS A 1072 63.17 -12.38 10.25
CA LYS A 1072 64.50 -12.62 10.83
C LYS A 1072 64.98 -14.06 10.59
N GLU A 1073 64.21 -15.06 11.02
CA GLU A 1073 64.64 -16.47 10.93
C GLU A 1073 64.72 -16.96 9.47
N LEU A 1074 63.84 -16.48 8.57
CA LEU A 1074 63.91 -16.79 7.14
C LEU A 1074 65.13 -16.14 6.46
N LEU A 1075 65.46 -14.90 6.82
CA LEU A 1075 66.60 -14.18 6.26
C LEU A 1075 67.95 -14.77 6.68
N GLN A 1076 68.07 -15.29 7.90
CA GLN A 1076 69.27 -16.00 8.36
C GLN A 1076 69.61 -17.25 7.54
N HIS A 1077 68.62 -17.82 6.85
CA HIS A 1077 68.78 -19.02 6.00
C HIS A 1077 68.69 -18.71 4.50
N THR A 1078 68.69 -17.44 4.08
CA THR A 1078 68.49 -17.06 2.68
C THR A 1078 69.51 -16.00 2.23
N PRO A 1079 70.33 -16.24 1.18
CA PRO A 1079 71.12 -15.18 0.55
C PRO A 1079 70.18 -14.25 -0.22
N VAL A 1080 69.86 -13.09 0.37
CA VAL A 1080 69.04 -12.05 -0.24
C VAL A 1080 69.94 -10.90 -0.71
N ASP A 1081 69.81 -10.54 -1.98
CA ASP A 1081 70.48 -9.39 -2.59
C ASP A 1081 69.70 -8.10 -2.29
N ALA A 1082 70.29 -7.19 -1.50
CA ALA A 1082 69.67 -5.92 -1.10
C ALA A 1082 69.20 -5.07 -2.29
N ALA A 1083 69.85 -5.17 -3.46
CA ALA A 1083 69.47 -4.40 -4.64
C ALA A 1083 68.04 -4.74 -5.14
N GLN A 1084 67.53 -5.93 -4.81
CA GLN A 1084 66.27 -6.46 -5.36
C GLN A 1084 65.04 -6.17 -4.50
N ASN A 1085 65.20 -5.68 -3.26
CA ASN A 1085 64.07 -5.55 -2.32
C ASN A 1085 64.05 -4.27 -1.46
N PRO A 1086 64.16 -3.06 -2.06
CA PRO A 1086 64.15 -1.79 -1.30
C PRO A 1086 62.85 -1.56 -0.51
N HIS A 1087 61.75 -2.19 -0.93
CA HIS A 1087 60.45 -2.17 -0.24
C HIS A 1087 60.51 -2.82 1.16
N MET A 1088 61.34 -3.85 1.34
CA MET A 1088 61.56 -4.49 2.63
C MET A 1088 62.23 -3.54 3.62
N TYR A 1089 63.31 -2.89 3.18
CA TYR A 1089 64.04 -1.90 3.98
C TYR A 1089 63.13 -0.72 4.37
N ALA A 1090 62.35 -0.19 3.42
CA ALA A 1090 61.44 0.93 3.67
C ALA A 1090 60.39 0.63 4.76
N ILE A 1091 59.71 -0.52 4.70
CA ILE A 1091 58.69 -0.89 5.70
C ILE A 1091 59.34 -1.19 7.06
N VAL A 1092 60.40 -2.00 7.10
CA VAL A 1092 61.02 -2.39 8.38
C VAL A 1092 61.66 -1.18 9.07
N SER A 1093 62.28 -0.26 8.30
CA SER A 1093 62.84 0.98 8.85
C SER A 1093 61.78 1.90 9.47
N GLN A 1094 60.55 1.94 8.96
CA GLN A 1094 59.44 2.71 9.57
C GLN A 1094 59.01 2.13 10.93
N LEU A 1095 59.27 0.84 11.19
CA LEU A 1095 58.94 0.19 12.45
C LEU A 1095 60.06 0.32 13.51
N VAL A 1096 61.25 0.81 13.15
CA VAL A 1096 62.36 1.03 14.10
C VAL A 1096 62.02 2.09 15.15
N GLU A 1097 61.23 3.11 14.78
CA GLU A 1097 60.76 4.18 15.68
C GLU A 1097 59.55 3.75 16.55
N SER A 1098 59.03 2.52 16.36
CA SER A 1098 57.85 2.00 17.06
C SER A 1098 58.21 1.20 18.32
N SER A 1099 57.20 0.77 19.08
CA SER A 1099 57.36 -0.18 20.19
C SER A 1099 57.90 -1.56 19.78
N LEU A 1100 57.94 -1.87 18.48
CA LEU A 1100 58.55 -3.08 17.91
C LEU A 1100 60.01 -2.86 17.46
N GLY A 1101 60.60 -1.69 17.73
CA GLY A 1101 61.88 -1.26 17.16
C GLY A 1101 63.06 -2.21 17.39
N TYR A 1102 63.09 -2.95 18.50
CA TYR A 1102 64.10 -3.98 18.75
C TYR A 1102 63.95 -5.17 17.80
N ASP A 1103 62.74 -5.74 17.69
CA ASP A 1103 62.49 -6.86 16.79
C ASP A 1103 62.70 -6.42 15.32
N ALA A 1104 62.34 -5.18 14.96
CA ALA A 1104 62.62 -4.60 13.64
C ALA A 1104 64.12 -4.40 13.36
N LEU A 1105 64.92 -3.96 14.34
CA LEU A 1105 66.36 -3.83 14.20
C LEU A 1105 67.03 -5.19 13.93
N THR A 1106 66.60 -6.26 14.61
CA THR A 1106 67.16 -7.61 14.36
C THR A 1106 66.86 -8.15 12.96
N VAL A 1107 65.80 -7.68 12.29
CA VAL A 1107 65.53 -7.96 10.87
C VAL A 1107 66.48 -7.20 9.95
N LEU A 1108 66.79 -5.94 10.26
CA LEU A 1108 67.77 -5.14 9.51
C LEU A 1108 69.20 -5.68 9.68
N GLU A 1109 69.56 -6.14 10.88
CA GLU A 1109 70.82 -6.86 11.13
C GLU A 1109 70.92 -8.15 10.33
N ALA A 1110 69.85 -8.96 10.28
CA ALA A 1110 69.80 -10.17 9.47
C ALA A 1110 69.92 -9.88 7.96
N LEU A 1111 69.30 -8.78 7.47
CA LEU A 1111 69.47 -8.33 6.08
C LEU A 1111 70.92 -8.00 5.76
N LEU A 1112 71.59 -7.20 6.60
CA LEU A 1112 73.00 -6.83 6.42
C LEU A 1112 73.95 -8.04 6.46
N GLN A 1113 73.64 -9.04 7.30
CA GLN A 1113 74.37 -10.30 7.38
C GLN A 1113 74.14 -11.18 6.13
N SER A 1114 72.91 -11.28 5.62
CA SER A 1114 72.62 -12.03 4.39
C SER A 1114 73.29 -11.43 3.15
N CYS A 1115 73.39 -10.09 3.07
CA CYS A 1115 74.02 -9.42 1.94
C CYS A 1115 75.55 -9.56 1.92
N SER A 1116 76.19 -9.70 3.08
CA SER A 1116 77.65 -9.80 3.19
C SER A 1116 78.20 -11.19 2.85
N SER A 1117 77.36 -12.23 2.78
CA SER A 1117 77.80 -13.59 2.40
C SER A 1117 78.23 -13.70 0.93
N VAL A 1118 77.72 -12.83 0.05
CA VAL A 1118 77.95 -12.91 -1.41
C VAL A 1118 79.35 -12.43 -1.82
N ALA A 1119 80.00 -11.59 -1.01
CA ALA A 1119 81.31 -10.99 -1.33
C ALA A 1119 82.52 -11.92 -1.15
N GLY A 1120 82.34 -13.15 -0.66
CA GLY A 1120 83.43 -14.00 -0.16
C GLY A 1120 84.17 -14.88 -1.18
N HIS A 1121 83.62 -15.10 -2.40
CA HIS A 1121 84.12 -16.13 -3.33
C HIS A 1121 84.42 -15.63 -4.75
N MET A 1122 85.46 -14.78 -4.90
CA MET A 1122 86.16 -14.61 -6.17
C MET A 1122 87.67 -14.37 -5.96
N HIS A 1123 88.48 -15.44 -5.95
CA HIS A 1123 89.90 -15.42 -6.35
C HIS A 1123 90.44 -16.86 -6.52
N GLU A 1124 91.48 -17.02 -7.35
CA GLU A 1124 92.18 -18.26 -7.74
C GLU A 1124 91.37 -19.29 -8.58
N ALA A 1125 91.92 -20.03 -9.55
CA ALA A 1125 93.07 -19.79 -10.45
C ALA A 1125 92.96 -20.69 -11.71
N ALA A 1126 93.69 -20.34 -12.79
CA ALA A 1126 93.76 -20.95 -14.13
C ALA A 1126 93.71 -22.51 -14.24
N SER A 1127 93.29 -23.16 -15.34
CA SER A 1127 93.98 -23.10 -16.65
C SER A 1127 93.34 -23.93 -17.80
N PHE A 1128 93.80 -23.65 -19.03
CA PHE A 1128 93.60 -24.26 -20.37
C PHE A 1128 93.21 -25.75 -20.51
N GLU A 1129 92.35 -26.07 -21.50
CA GLU A 1129 92.79 -26.53 -22.85
C GLU A 1129 91.70 -26.45 -23.95
N ASN A 1130 92.01 -26.81 -25.20
CA ASN A 1130 91.21 -26.53 -26.41
C ASN A 1130 90.28 -27.68 -26.87
N GLY A 1131 89.14 -27.34 -27.50
CA GLY A 1131 88.31 -28.28 -28.28
C GLY A 1131 87.29 -27.58 -29.19
N LEU A 1132 87.16 -28.03 -30.44
CA LEU A 1132 86.22 -27.51 -31.45
C LEU A 1132 84.99 -28.42 -31.59
N GLY A 1133 83.77 -27.87 -31.68
CA GLY A 1133 82.63 -28.63 -32.19
C GLY A 1133 81.24 -28.02 -31.96
N ALA A 1134 80.51 -27.82 -33.07
CA ALA A 1134 79.04 -27.66 -33.20
C ALA A 1134 78.29 -26.56 -32.40
N VAL A 1135 77.44 -25.81 -33.10
CA VAL A 1135 76.47 -24.87 -32.52
C VAL A 1135 75.09 -25.50 -32.54
N GLU A 1136 74.52 -25.80 -31.36
CA GLU A 1136 73.06 -26.03 -31.21
C GLU A 1136 72.60 -25.81 -29.75
N GLU A 1137 72.40 -24.55 -29.35
CA GLU A 1137 71.89 -24.23 -28.00
C GLU A 1137 70.36 -24.38 -27.90
N LYS A 1138 69.90 -25.36 -27.12
CA LYS A 1138 68.54 -25.38 -26.57
C LYS A 1138 68.52 -24.71 -25.20
N LEU A 1139 68.20 -23.41 -25.15
CA LEU A 1139 67.94 -22.73 -23.88
C LEU A 1139 66.51 -23.00 -23.40
N LEU A 1140 66.37 -23.81 -22.36
CA LEU A 1140 65.09 -24.01 -21.66
C LEU A 1140 64.81 -22.81 -20.75
N VAL A 1141 63.69 -22.11 -20.99
CA VAL A 1141 63.23 -20.97 -20.18
C VAL A 1141 62.13 -21.43 -19.21
N PRO A 1142 62.32 -21.34 -17.89
CA PRO A 1142 61.23 -21.48 -16.93
C PRO A 1142 60.30 -20.26 -17.02
N GLN A 1143 59.03 -20.46 -17.36
CA GLN A 1143 58.02 -19.39 -17.31
C GLN A 1143 57.16 -19.51 -16.05
N THR A 1144 57.36 -18.62 -15.09
CA THR A 1144 56.45 -18.41 -13.94
C THR A 1144 56.04 -16.94 -13.90
N SER A 1145 54.99 -16.57 -14.64
CA SER A 1145 54.66 -15.19 -14.99
C SER A 1145 53.73 -14.48 -13.99
N PHE A 1146 54.18 -14.30 -12.74
CA PHE A 1146 53.54 -13.35 -11.81
C PHE A 1146 53.74 -11.90 -12.29
N LYS A 1147 52.93 -11.47 -13.27
CA LYS A 1147 53.04 -10.16 -13.92
C LYS A 1147 52.00 -9.17 -13.42
N ALA A 1148 51.95 -9.00 -12.09
CA ALA A 1148 51.31 -7.84 -11.49
C ALA A 1148 51.92 -6.55 -12.08
N ARG A 1149 51.09 -5.58 -12.45
CA ARG A 1149 51.53 -4.31 -13.04
C ARG A 1149 52.18 -3.40 -11.98
N SER A 1150 53.47 -3.62 -11.70
CA SER A 1150 54.33 -2.58 -11.16
C SER A 1150 54.58 -1.53 -12.25
N GLY A 1151 53.89 -0.38 -12.17
CA GLY A 1151 54.21 0.77 -13.02
C GLY A 1151 55.62 1.30 -12.70
N PRO A 1152 56.46 1.65 -13.69
CA PRO A 1152 57.77 2.20 -13.41
C PRO A 1152 57.65 3.62 -12.87
N LEU A 1153 58.06 3.84 -11.63
CA LEU A 1153 58.29 5.19 -11.09
C LEU A 1153 59.61 5.74 -11.68
N PRO A 1154 59.64 6.98 -12.20
CA PRO A 1154 60.82 7.54 -12.82
C PRO A 1154 61.91 7.90 -11.78
N PRO A 1155 63.19 7.85 -12.15
CA PRO A 1155 64.30 8.16 -11.22
C PRO A 1155 64.38 9.66 -10.93
N TYR A 1156 64.60 10.00 -9.66
CA TYR A 1156 65.04 11.35 -9.28
C TYR A 1156 66.50 11.56 -9.72
N ALA A 1157 66.73 12.53 -10.60
CA ALA A 1157 68.05 12.99 -10.98
C ALA A 1157 68.13 14.52 -10.84
N THR A 1158 69.19 15.02 -10.18
CA THR A 1158 69.37 16.43 -9.86
C THR A 1158 70.24 17.17 -10.88
N GLY A 1159 69.72 18.25 -11.48
CA GLY A 1159 70.53 19.44 -11.79
C GLY A 1159 70.59 19.96 -13.23
N SER A 1160 70.24 21.25 -13.38
CA SER A 1160 70.71 22.21 -14.41
C SER A 1160 70.23 22.07 -15.87
N GLY A 1161 70.01 23.22 -16.56
CA GLY A 1161 70.08 23.26 -18.03
C GLY A 1161 68.98 23.96 -18.88
N PHE A 1162 68.67 25.24 -18.64
CA PHE A 1162 68.28 26.26 -19.64
C PHE A 1162 67.21 26.01 -20.77
N LEU A 1163 66.17 26.86 -20.75
CA LEU A 1163 65.42 27.51 -21.87
C LEU A 1163 64.24 26.84 -22.65
N THR A 1164 63.12 27.60 -22.61
CA THR A 1164 62.11 27.90 -23.67
C THR A 1164 61.12 26.84 -24.21
N GLY A 1165 59.82 27.15 -24.09
CA GLY A 1165 58.72 26.45 -24.80
C GLY A 1165 57.32 26.63 -24.18
N SER A 1166 56.67 27.78 -24.41
CA SER A 1166 55.38 28.14 -23.78
C SER A 1166 54.17 27.31 -24.26
N VAL A 1167 53.27 26.92 -23.34
CA VAL A 1167 51.86 27.39 -23.23
C VAL A 1167 51.22 26.78 -21.96
N ALA A 1168 50.24 27.47 -21.35
CA ALA A 1168 49.72 27.16 -20.00
C ALA A 1168 48.45 26.28 -19.98
N GLY A 1169 48.28 25.52 -18.89
CA GLY A 1169 47.09 24.73 -18.53
C GLY A 1169 46.98 24.55 -17.02
N ALA A 1170 45.75 24.51 -16.49
CA ALA A 1170 45.38 24.65 -15.08
C ALA A 1170 46.15 23.79 -14.04
N GLN A 1171 46.29 24.32 -12.83
CA GLN A 1171 46.71 23.55 -11.65
C GLN A 1171 45.58 22.63 -11.17
N GLY A 1172 45.91 21.37 -10.87
CA GLY A 1172 45.04 20.40 -10.20
C GLY A 1172 45.83 19.61 -9.14
N THR A 1173 45.21 19.32 -8.01
CA THR A 1173 45.85 18.66 -6.86
C THR A 1173 45.90 17.13 -7.01
N ALA A 1174 47.02 16.52 -6.61
CA ALA A 1174 47.24 15.08 -6.77
C ALA A 1174 46.43 14.24 -5.76
N ALA A 1175 45.49 13.41 -6.27
CA ALA A 1175 44.66 12.53 -5.45
C ALA A 1175 44.26 11.17 -6.13
N GLU A 1176 44.78 10.84 -7.31
CA GLU A 1176 44.14 9.86 -8.20
C GLU A 1176 44.62 8.40 -8.09
N SER A 1177 45.73 8.11 -7.39
CA SER A 1177 46.37 6.78 -7.45
C SER A 1177 45.56 5.63 -6.83
N GLY A 1178 44.63 5.92 -5.92
CA GLY A 1178 43.78 4.90 -5.29
C GLY A 1178 42.64 4.40 -6.18
N VAL A 1179 42.03 5.30 -6.96
CA VAL A 1179 40.75 5.06 -7.67
C VAL A 1179 40.86 3.91 -8.67
N ALA A 1180 41.93 3.91 -9.47
CA ALA A 1180 42.17 2.93 -10.53
C ALA A 1180 42.27 1.47 -10.03
N THR A 1181 42.60 1.23 -8.76
CA THR A 1181 42.67 -0.14 -8.21
C THR A 1181 41.28 -0.70 -7.88
N ARG A 1182 40.44 0.10 -7.23
CA ARG A 1182 39.06 -0.24 -6.85
C ARG A 1182 38.16 -0.46 -8.07
N GLU A 1183 38.31 0.35 -9.11
CA GLU A 1183 37.58 0.20 -10.37
C GLU A 1183 37.95 -1.11 -11.08
N VAL A 1184 39.24 -1.48 -11.12
CA VAL A 1184 39.69 -2.76 -11.68
C VAL A 1184 39.18 -3.95 -10.87
N ALA A 1185 39.20 -3.89 -9.54
CA ALA A 1185 38.67 -4.96 -8.69
C ALA A 1185 37.15 -5.16 -8.90
N LEU A 1186 36.38 -4.07 -8.94
CA LEU A 1186 34.95 -4.09 -9.22
C LEU A 1186 34.65 -4.61 -10.63
N GLN A 1187 35.40 -4.15 -11.64
CA GLN A 1187 35.24 -4.58 -13.03
C GLN A 1187 35.56 -6.08 -13.19
N ASN A 1188 36.64 -6.57 -12.59
CA ASN A 1188 36.98 -8.00 -12.58
C ASN A 1188 35.84 -8.81 -11.93
N THR A 1189 35.34 -8.38 -10.77
CA THR A 1189 34.20 -9.02 -10.08
C THR A 1189 32.98 -9.14 -11.01
N ARG A 1190 32.62 -8.06 -11.71
CA ARG A 1190 31.46 -8.01 -12.64
C ARG A 1190 31.66 -8.83 -13.91
N LEU A 1191 32.88 -8.87 -14.46
CA LEU A 1191 33.22 -9.64 -15.67
C LEU A 1191 33.22 -11.14 -15.38
N ILE A 1192 33.92 -11.59 -14.33
CA ILE A 1192 34.01 -13.01 -13.96
C ILE A 1192 32.61 -13.53 -13.60
N LEU A 1193 31.85 -12.79 -12.77
CA LEU A 1193 30.48 -13.17 -12.42
C LEU A 1193 29.56 -13.24 -13.67
N GLY A 1194 29.78 -12.37 -14.66
CA GLY A 1194 29.12 -12.46 -15.97
C GLY A 1194 29.43 -13.76 -16.69
N GLN A 1195 30.70 -14.14 -16.81
CA GLN A 1195 31.10 -15.39 -17.45
C GLN A 1195 30.59 -16.64 -16.69
N VAL A 1196 30.47 -16.59 -15.35
CA VAL A 1196 29.79 -17.64 -14.54
C VAL A 1196 28.31 -17.77 -14.92
N LEU A 1197 27.64 -16.65 -15.15
CA LEU A 1197 26.23 -16.61 -15.52
C LEU A 1197 26.04 -17.08 -16.98
N ASP A 1198 26.89 -16.66 -17.91
CA ASP A 1198 26.81 -17.02 -19.33
C ASP A 1198 27.24 -18.47 -19.61
N SER A 1199 28.14 -19.06 -18.80
CA SER A 1199 28.48 -20.49 -18.89
C SER A 1199 27.34 -21.40 -18.38
N SER A 1200 26.47 -20.91 -17.49
CA SER A 1200 25.28 -21.66 -17.06
C SER A 1200 24.26 -21.85 -18.20
N ALA A 1201 23.66 -23.04 -18.31
CA ALA A 1201 22.67 -23.36 -19.35
C ALA A 1201 21.38 -22.50 -19.27
N MET A 1202 21.04 -22.00 -18.06
CA MET A 1202 19.94 -21.04 -17.84
C MET A 1202 20.40 -19.57 -18.01
N GLY A 1203 21.70 -19.36 -18.17
CA GLY A 1203 22.36 -18.07 -18.38
C GLY A 1203 21.74 -17.23 -19.49
N ARG A 1204 21.58 -17.86 -20.66
CA ARG A 1204 21.33 -17.18 -21.95
C ARG A 1204 19.86 -17.14 -22.39
N ARG A 1205 18.91 -17.55 -21.52
CA ARG A 1205 17.54 -17.95 -21.93
C ARG A 1205 16.38 -17.03 -21.50
N ARG A 1206 16.60 -15.92 -20.80
CA ARG A 1206 15.54 -14.99 -20.38
C ARG A 1206 15.94 -13.52 -20.48
N ASP A 1207 14.94 -12.66 -20.48
CA ASP A 1207 15.08 -11.21 -20.61
C ASP A 1207 15.14 -10.54 -19.21
N TYR A 1208 16.33 -10.55 -18.58
CA TYR A 1208 16.54 -10.16 -17.17
C TYR A 1208 16.44 -8.64 -16.88
N LYS A 1209 15.76 -7.88 -17.75
CA LYS A 1209 15.62 -6.42 -17.69
C LYS A 1209 14.92 -5.93 -16.41
N ARG A 1210 13.98 -6.72 -15.88
CA ARG A 1210 13.20 -6.40 -14.66
C ARG A 1210 13.93 -6.61 -13.33
N LEU A 1211 15.10 -7.25 -13.31
CA LEU A 1211 15.81 -7.51 -12.05
C LEU A 1211 16.33 -6.20 -11.41
N VAL A 1212 16.01 -5.98 -10.14
CA VAL A 1212 16.51 -4.90 -9.27
C VAL A 1212 16.39 -3.50 -9.90
N PRO A 1213 15.16 -3.03 -10.24
CA PRO A 1213 14.96 -1.80 -11.01
C PRO A 1213 15.51 -0.54 -10.31
N PHE A 1214 15.44 -0.45 -8.97
CA PHE A 1214 15.96 0.70 -8.22
C PHE A 1214 17.45 0.97 -8.46
N VAL A 1215 18.28 -0.06 -8.68
CA VAL A 1215 19.72 0.11 -8.98
C VAL A 1215 19.97 0.91 -10.26
N SER A 1216 19.03 0.85 -11.23
CA SER A 1216 19.08 1.65 -12.45
C SER A 1216 18.55 3.07 -12.25
N ASN A 1217 17.49 3.26 -11.45
CA ASN A 1217 16.90 4.58 -11.20
C ASN A 1217 17.84 5.49 -10.38
N ILE A 1218 18.60 4.93 -9.42
CA ILE A 1218 19.57 5.66 -8.58
C ILE A 1218 20.77 6.22 -9.40
N GLY A 1219 20.89 5.91 -10.69
CA GLY A 1219 21.98 6.36 -11.56
C GLY A 1219 21.79 7.73 -12.24
N ASN A 1220 20.56 8.25 -12.33
CA ASN A 1220 20.24 9.51 -13.02
C ASN A 1220 19.45 10.45 -12.10
N PRO A 1221 20.01 11.61 -11.68
CA PRO A 1221 19.27 12.69 -11.02
C PRO A 1221 18.52 13.60 -12.01
#